data_AF-A0A7N4PVL2-F1
#
_entry.id   AF-A0A7N4PVL2-F1
#
_cell.length_a   1.000
_cell.length_b   1.000
_cell.length_c   1.000
_cell.angle_alpha   90.00
_cell.angle_beta   90.00
_cell.angle_gamma   90.00
#
_symmetry.space_group_name_H-M   'P 1'
#
loop_
_entity.id
_entity.type
_entity.pdbx_description
1 polymer ?
#
loop_
_entity_poly.entity_id
_entity_poly.type
_entity_poly.pdbx_seq_one_letter_code
_entity_poly.pdbx_strand_id
1 'polypeptide(L)'
;MEDSGSVIRRRVSTRKRSRRSLRETAAAGPLEPGQEQEREEEGTDGRRRRRSESLELPEYDGSEEDMFDGYDSFAENSFLAQVDVLEQKYMQSPEHGIIEKLYSKSTETREFDVIATDSDLTEVKTRDYCNSPETLRLQENVTIEPGDDLLCDVPCSQALYIEKVKDSSNDLNNPSAKESYPLSSHQTLNDIPVEQLQEKKNSSPKHTESDLNRRRSLKDRLKSAMTGNAKAQTPKFSKRKQLKEAILSEEINVAKKTLESSSDDLGPFYSLPSKVRDLFVQYKGIKKLYDWQHTCLTLTCLQQRKNLIYSLPTSGGKTLVAEILMLQELLCRQKNVLMILPYVAIVQEKISSLSNFGIELGFFVEEYAGSKGRVPPIKRRGKKSLYIATIEKGHGLVNSLIEEGRINELGLVVVDELHMIGEGSRGAILEITLAKILYTSKTTQIIGMSATLNNVEELQEFLNAEYYTSKFRPVELKEYLKINDTIYEVDIKAEKGYTFSRLLKCKYSDHLKKMDPDHLVALVTEVIPNYSCLVFCPTKKNCENVADMICKFLNKDYLKHREKEKCDFLKNLKNVSNGSLCPVLKRTVPFGIAYHHSGLTSDERKVLEEAYATGVLCLLTCTSTLAAGVNLPARRVILRAPYIATQFLKRNQYQQMIGRAGRAGIDTVGESILILQEKDKHLVLNLVNSPLENCYSHLGQEITKGIQSLLLSLIGLKIAKNLEGIYHFMCATFFGIQQKRLSEEKSLWEICRKALASLMEKGLLQKRSVCKNEEESQCELQITKLGQASLKGTLDLAYCGTLYKDLKKGLEGLVLESYLHLIYLTTPYDMVSQCRPDWMIYLRQFDHLNSGEQKVAAIVGVSESFITKKASGQAIKKDVDRNIVNRLYLSLVLFTLLKETNVWRVSEKFNMSRGYVQNLLNGAASFCSCVLHFCEELEEFWVYRALLTELTKKLSYCVKADLVPLMEITGVLESRAKQLYDAGYKTVTHLANADPEVLIRTINHLSRRQAKQIVSSAKDFLSIGGPWRRMAPQRVPQKAKSGILPPSAGG
;
A
#
# COMPACT_ATOMS: atom_id res chain seq x y z
N MET A 1 31.61 70.41 -3.43
CA MET A 1 30.53 70.96 -4.26
C MET A 1 29.25 70.24 -3.93
N GLU A 2 28.51 70.61 -2.87
CA GLU A 2 28.77 71.44 -1.66
C GLU A 2 27.41 71.54 -0.94
N ASP A 3 27.28 71.77 0.36
CA ASP A 3 28.13 71.41 1.52
C ASP A 3 27.20 71.53 2.76
N SER A 4 27.20 70.62 3.73
CA SER A 4 27.98 70.73 4.98
C SER A 4 27.12 70.19 6.14
N GLY A 5 27.66 70.08 7.36
CA GLY A 5 26.85 69.78 8.57
C GLY A 5 27.12 68.42 9.24
N SER A 6 28.31 68.27 9.84
CA SER A 6 28.59 67.19 10.81
C SER A 6 29.64 67.68 11.83
N VAL A 7 30.22 66.78 12.64
CA VAL A 7 31.19 67.06 13.72
C VAL A 7 30.48 67.65 14.96
N ILE A 8 30.63 67.07 16.16
CA ILE A 8 31.71 67.32 17.15
C ILE A 8 31.73 66.15 18.16
N ARG A 9 32.84 65.59 18.68
CA ARG A 9 34.29 65.51 18.35
C ARG A 9 34.89 64.41 19.27
N ARG A 10 36.20 64.08 19.11
CA ARG A 10 36.98 63.04 19.86
C ARG A 10 36.70 61.60 19.39
N ARG A 11 37.64 60.64 19.40
CA ARG A 11 39.12 60.67 19.23
C ARG A 11 39.58 59.23 18.85
N VAL A 12 40.86 58.88 19.08
CA VAL A 12 41.47 57.55 18.90
C VAL A 12 41.65 57.13 17.42
N SER A 13 42.40 56.05 17.20
CA SER A 13 43.21 55.78 16.01
C SER A 13 43.84 54.37 16.16
N THR A 14 44.16 53.54 15.16
CA THR A 14 44.26 53.69 13.69
C THR A 14 44.27 52.26 13.04
N ARG A 15 44.66 51.92 11.79
CA ARG A 15 45.40 52.59 10.69
C ARG A 15 45.05 51.96 9.32
N LYS A 16 44.64 52.81 8.35
CA LYS A 16 44.90 52.84 6.88
C LYS A 16 44.97 51.49 6.08
N ARG A 17 44.45 51.38 4.84
CA ARG A 17 44.27 52.45 3.81
C ARG A 17 42.93 52.41 3.02
N SER A 18 42.93 52.17 1.70
CA SER A 18 41.88 52.59 0.72
C SER A 18 42.23 52.09 -0.72
N ARG A 19 41.49 52.28 -1.85
CA ARG A 19 40.45 53.26 -2.24
C ARG A 19 39.78 52.90 -3.61
N ARG A 20 38.44 53.08 -3.76
CA ARG A 20 37.68 53.58 -4.97
C ARG A 20 37.77 52.83 -6.34
N SER A 21 36.95 53.06 -7.39
CA SER A 21 35.52 53.49 -7.64
C SER A 21 35.31 53.66 -9.19
N LEU A 22 34.19 54.03 -9.86
CA LEU A 22 32.80 54.48 -9.58
C LEU A 22 31.99 54.47 -10.93
N ARG A 23 30.63 54.45 -10.92
CA ARG A 23 29.68 54.87 -12.02
C ARG A 23 29.67 54.01 -13.32
N GLU A 24 28.68 54.05 -14.23
CA GLU A 24 27.33 54.71 -14.34
C GLU A 24 26.35 53.79 -15.15
N THR A 25 25.14 54.24 -15.54
CA THR A 25 24.05 53.42 -16.14
C THR A 25 23.50 53.95 -17.48
N ALA A 26 23.10 53.07 -18.43
CA ALA A 26 21.88 53.16 -19.28
C ALA A 26 21.82 52.04 -20.35
N ALA A 27 20.64 51.81 -20.96
CA ALA A 27 20.34 50.67 -21.84
C ALA A 27 19.94 51.06 -23.29
N ALA A 28 20.16 50.16 -24.26
CA ALA A 28 19.31 49.92 -25.45
C ALA A 28 19.85 48.71 -26.28
N GLY A 29 18.99 48.09 -27.09
CA GLY A 29 19.35 47.17 -28.21
C GLY A 29 18.48 47.52 -29.43
N PRO A 30 18.20 46.61 -30.39
CA PRO A 30 18.77 45.27 -30.65
C PRO A 30 19.30 45.12 -32.11
N LEU A 31 19.80 43.93 -32.50
CA LEU A 31 19.56 43.21 -33.79
C LEU A 31 20.57 42.07 -34.03
N GLU A 32 20.19 41.11 -34.89
CA GLU A 32 21.00 39.99 -35.41
C GLU A 32 21.66 40.38 -36.77
N PRO A 33 22.25 39.45 -37.58
CA PRO A 33 22.78 38.11 -37.31
C PRO A 33 24.24 37.94 -37.79
N GLY A 34 24.82 36.75 -37.61
CA GLY A 34 26.11 36.37 -38.23
C GLY A 34 26.38 34.87 -38.11
N GLN A 35 26.48 34.17 -39.24
CA GLN A 35 26.78 32.74 -39.32
C GLN A 35 28.29 32.50 -39.56
N GLU A 36 28.62 31.23 -39.85
CA GLU A 36 29.91 30.67 -40.27
C GLU A 36 30.81 30.25 -39.08
N GLN A 37 31.21 28.98 -38.95
CA GLN A 37 31.98 28.12 -39.89
C GLN A 37 33.42 28.65 -40.04
N GLU A 38 34.47 27.82 -40.01
CA GLU A 38 34.54 26.35 -40.09
C GLU A 38 35.91 25.83 -39.57
N ARG A 39 36.07 24.49 -39.48
CA ARG A 39 37.36 23.74 -39.63
C ARG A 39 38.37 23.77 -38.45
N GLU A 40 38.85 22.61 -37.97
CA GLU A 40 39.96 21.75 -38.46
C GLU A 40 41.35 22.44 -38.25
N GLU A 41 42.42 21.80 -37.74
CA GLU A 41 42.64 20.38 -37.41
C GLU A 41 43.78 20.17 -36.36
N GLU A 42 44.24 18.92 -36.23
CA GLU A 42 45.19 18.26 -35.30
C GLU A 42 46.46 19.00 -34.78
N GLY A 43 47.07 18.50 -33.68
CA GLY A 43 48.37 18.98 -33.17
C GLY A 43 48.86 18.35 -31.84
N THR A 44 49.42 17.14 -31.89
CA THR A 44 49.76 16.25 -30.76
C THR A 44 50.77 16.73 -29.68
N ASP A 45 50.38 16.54 -28.41
CA ASP A 45 51.18 16.18 -27.19
C ASP A 45 52.36 17.08 -26.71
N GLY A 46 52.61 17.14 -25.39
CA GLY A 46 53.66 18.05 -24.87
C GLY A 46 53.88 18.30 -23.35
N ARG A 47 53.43 17.45 -22.41
CA ARG A 47 53.83 17.43 -20.97
C ARG A 47 53.47 18.61 -20.01
N ARG A 48 52.74 18.23 -18.95
CA ARG A 48 52.92 18.64 -17.52
C ARG A 48 52.93 20.14 -17.14
N ARG A 49 51.81 20.62 -16.59
CA ARG A 49 51.79 21.62 -15.51
C ARG A 49 50.98 21.13 -14.30
N ARG A 50 51.19 21.77 -13.13
CA ARG A 50 50.64 21.36 -11.83
C ARG A 50 49.17 21.75 -11.69
N ARG A 51 48.39 20.97 -10.93
CA ARG A 51 47.06 21.38 -10.47
C ARG A 51 47.15 22.61 -9.56
N SER A 52 46.23 23.53 -9.73
CA SER A 52 45.80 24.52 -8.74
C SER A 52 44.27 24.48 -8.75
N GLU A 53 43.65 24.36 -7.57
CA GLU A 53 42.22 24.06 -7.46
C GLU A 53 41.35 25.27 -7.78
N SER A 54 40.49 25.14 -8.79
CA SER A 54 39.35 26.04 -9.03
C SER A 54 38.14 25.52 -8.27
N LEU A 55 37.44 26.39 -7.55
CA LEU A 55 36.22 26.01 -6.85
C LEU A 55 35.08 25.79 -7.86
N GLU A 56 34.70 24.54 -8.05
CA GLU A 56 33.44 24.19 -8.70
C GLU A 56 32.28 24.36 -7.71
N LEU A 57 31.19 24.96 -8.17
CA LEU A 57 29.93 25.03 -7.44
C LEU A 57 29.24 23.66 -7.53
N PRO A 58 28.73 23.07 -6.44
CA PRO A 58 28.05 21.78 -6.52
C PRO A 58 26.76 21.91 -7.34
N GLU A 59 26.67 21.13 -8.42
CA GLU A 59 25.50 21.06 -9.29
C GLU A 59 24.31 20.37 -8.59
N TYR A 60 23.10 20.57 -9.12
CA TYR A 60 21.86 20.06 -8.55
C TYR A 60 21.68 18.56 -8.81
N ASP A 61 21.86 17.74 -7.77
CA ASP A 61 21.55 16.30 -7.81
C ASP A 61 20.02 16.05 -7.68
N GLY A 62 19.38 15.74 -8.80
CA GLY A 62 17.93 15.63 -8.94
C GLY A 62 17.37 14.24 -8.59
N SER A 63 17.50 13.80 -7.35
CA SER A 63 16.99 12.48 -6.90
C SER A 63 15.48 12.49 -6.59
N GLU A 64 14.64 11.99 -7.51
CA GLU A 64 13.17 11.95 -7.33
C GLU A 64 12.60 10.71 -6.61
N GLU A 65 13.43 9.74 -6.18
CA GLU A 65 12.93 8.53 -5.50
C GLU A 65 12.55 8.74 -4.01
N ASP A 66 12.95 9.87 -3.39
CA ASP A 66 12.72 10.18 -1.96
C ASP A 66 11.27 10.66 -1.63
N MET A 67 10.28 10.12 -2.33
CA MET A 67 8.85 10.44 -2.21
C MET A 67 8.14 9.75 -1.02
N PHE A 68 8.86 9.06 -0.13
CA PHE A 68 8.30 8.36 1.03
C PHE A 68 9.14 8.55 2.31
N ASP A 69 8.83 9.62 3.06
CA ASP A 69 9.30 9.95 4.42
C ASP A 69 10.81 10.33 4.54
N GLY A 70 11.21 11.56 4.89
CA GLY A 70 10.44 12.79 5.15
C GLY A 70 11.28 13.84 5.90
N TYR A 71 10.88 15.12 5.85
CA TYR A 71 11.52 16.23 6.57
C TYR A 71 10.62 16.76 7.70
N ASP A 72 11.10 16.72 8.95
CA ASP A 72 10.40 17.25 10.13
C ASP A 72 11.40 17.81 11.16
N SER A 73 12.25 18.76 10.75
CA SER A 73 13.18 19.47 11.64
C SER A 73 13.42 20.93 11.25
N PHE A 74 12.41 21.78 11.44
CA PHE A 74 12.63 23.22 11.62
C PHE A 74 12.47 23.55 13.10
N ALA A 75 13.61 23.66 13.79
CA ALA A 75 13.70 24.17 15.14
C ALA A 75 14.15 25.63 15.10
N GLU A 76 13.27 26.52 14.63
CA GLU A 76 13.43 27.97 14.75
C GLU A 76 12.03 28.62 14.83
N ASN A 77 11.92 29.73 15.57
CA ASN A 77 10.67 30.46 15.84
C ASN A 77 9.55 29.66 16.57
N SER A 78 9.91 28.92 17.64
CA SER A 78 8.93 28.46 18.62
C SER A 78 8.47 29.61 19.53
N PHE A 79 7.16 29.85 19.60
CA PHE A 79 6.55 30.90 20.44
C PHE A 79 6.78 30.68 21.95
N LEU A 80 7.05 29.44 22.40
CA LEU A 80 7.37 29.16 23.81
C LEU A 80 8.69 29.82 24.25
N ALA A 81 9.67 29.97 23.36
CA ALA A 81 10.94 30.61 23.69
C ALA A 81 10.81 32.12 24.04
N GLN A 82 9.64 32.73 23.79
CA GLN A 82 9.33 34.10 24.20
C GLN A 82 8.62 34.16 25.56
N VAL A 83 8.15 33.03 26.10
CA VAL A 83 7.50 32.94 27.43
C VAL A 83 8.56 32.79 28.52
N ASP A 84 9.52 31.87 28.33
CA ASP A 84 10.64 31.66 29.28
C ASP A 84 11.46 32.96 29.49
N VAL A 85 11.60 33.77 28.43
CA VAL A 85 12.29 35.07 28.44
C VAL A 85 11.49 36.18 29.16
N LEU A 86 10.18 35.98 29.39
CA LEU A 86 9.36 36.86 30.23
C LEU A 86 9.40 36.43 31.70
N GLU A 87 9.36 35.13 32.02
CA GLU A 87 9.51 34.66 33.40
C GLU A 87 10.91 34.95 33.96
N GLN A 88 11.97 34.73 33.16
CA GLN A 88 13.34 35.10 33.56
C GLN A 88 13.56 36.62 33.70
N LYS A 89 12.66 37.46 33.17
CA LYS A 89 12.71 38.92 33.37
C LYS A 89 12.07 39.40 34.67
N TYR A 90 11.30 38.57 35.36
CA TYR A 90 10.74 38.88 36.68
C TYR A 90 11.57 38.34 37.85
N MET A 91 12.67 37.62 37.57
CA MET A 91 13.47 36.90 38.57
C MET A 91 14.97 37.23 38.52
N GLN A 92 15.34 38.52 38.54
CA GLN A 92 16.57 39.04 39.18
C GLN A 92 16.74 40.57 39.13
N SER A 93 16.48 41.23 40.26
CA SER A 93 17.36 42.28 40.79
C SER A 93 17.36 42.18 42.33
N PRO A 94 18.45 42.56 43.03
CA PRO A 94 18.67 42.22 44.45
C PRO A 94 17.95 43.21 45.40
N GLU A 95 17.91 43.03 46.73
CA GLU A 95 19.07 43.18 47.63
C GLU A 95 18.84 42.80 49.11
N HIS A 96 19.96 42.47 49.79
CA HIS A 96 20.24 42.52 51.25
C HIS A 96 19.35 41.69 52.23
N GLY A 97 19.87 41.33 53.43
CA GLY A 97 18.99 40.87 54.54
C GLY A 97 19.38 39.67 55.42
N ILE A 98 20.67 39.38 55.63
CA ILE A 98 21.29 38.82 56.86
C ILE A 98 20.38 38.33 58.04
N ILE A 99 20.58 37.06 58.45
CA ILE A 99 20.51 36.47 59.82
C ILE A 99 19.18 35.95 60.46
N GLU A 100 19.27 34.66 60.85
CA GLU A 100 18.73 33.92 62.03
C GLU A 100 17.23 33.73 62.39
N LYS A 101 16.91 32.42 62.50
CA LYS A 101 16.34 31.68 63.66
C LYS A 101 14.83 31.63 63.96
N LEU A 102 14.50 30.42 64.44
CA LEU A 102 13.36 29.97 65.26
C LEU A 102 11.96 30.09 64.63
N TYR A 103 11.19 29.02 64.47
CA TYR A 103 10.60 28.09 65.47
C TYR A 103 9.51 28.68 66.37
N SER A 104 8.32 28.09 66.17
CA SER A 104 7.31 27.74 67.18
C SER A 104 6.29 28.80 67.66
N LYS A 105 5.02 28.36 67.64
CA LYS A 105 3.90 28.72 68.53
C LYS A 105 3.34 30.16 68.43
N SER A 106 2.05 30.39 68.71
CA SER A 106 0.85 29.52 68.79
C SER A 106 -0.39 30.41 68.96
N THR A 107 -1.61 29.82 68.98
CA THR A 107 -2.82 30.33 69.70
C THR A 107 -3.37 31.71 69.22
N GLU A 108 -4.63 32.13 69.41
CA GLU A 108 -5.89 31.52 69.85
C GLU A 108 -7.06 32.48 69.49
N THR A 109 -8.26 31.97 69.16
CA THR A 109 -9.58 32.65 69.38
C THR A 109 -9.85 34.00 68.62
N ARG A 110 -11.07 34.58 68.50
CA ARG A 110 -12.47 34.18 68.79
C ARG A 110 -13.49 35.04 67.97
N GLU A 111 -14.75 34.57 67.91
CA GLU A 111 -16.07 35.28 67.89
C GLU A 111 -16.24 36.65 67.17
N PHE A 112 -17.18 36.80 66.19
CA PHE A 112 -18.54 37.43 66.27
C PHE A 112 -18.54 38.98 66.55
N ASP A 113 -19.44 39.86 66.08
CA ASP A 113 -20.85 39.83 65.59
C ASP A 113 -21.08 41.01 64.58
N VAL A 114 -21.91 40.93 63.50
CA VAL A 114 -23.36 41.27 63.33
C VAL A 114 -23.71 42.79 63.16
N ILE A 115 -24.90 43.08 62.58
CA ILE A 115 -25.54 44.38 62.15
C ILE A 115 -25.32 44.70 60.65
N ALA A 116 -26.29 44.77 59.71
CA ALA A 116 -27.78 44.76 59.64
C ALA A 116 -28.55 46.11 59.61
N THR A 117 -29.12 46.47 58.44
CA THR A 117 -30.30 47.34 58.11
C THR A 117 -30.45 47.31 56.57
N ASP A 118 -31.59 46.94 55.97
CA ASP A 118 -32.76 47.77 55.57
C ASP A 118 -32.46 48.87 54.50
N SER A 119 -33.30 49.13 53.49
CA SER A 119 -34.61 48.57 53.06
C SER A 119 -34.60 48.36 51.50
N ASP A 120 -35.64 48.37 50.63
CA ASP A 120 -37.06 48.83 50.64
C ASP A 120 -37.94 48.08 49.58
N LEU A 121 -39.00 48.73 49.07
CA LEU A 121 -40.15 48.23 48.29
C LEU A 121 -40.21 48.89 46.87
N THR A 122 -41.13 48.62 45.92
CA THR A 122 -42.55 48.20 45.96
C THR A 122 -42.97 47.35 44.74
N GLU A 123 -43.75 46.30 45.01
CA GLU A 123 -45.08 45.94 44.45
C GLU A 123 -45.34 45.90 42.92
N VAL A 124 -46.22 45.04 42.38
CA VAL A 124 -47.51 44.57 42.94
C VAL A 124 -47.82 43.06 42.70
N LYS A 125 -49.06 42.68 42.37
CA LYS A 125 -49.69 41.35 42.60
C LYS A 125 -50.47 40.89 41.33
N THR A 126 -50.83 39.62 41.09
CA THR A 126 -51.89 38.89 41.83
C THR A 126 -51.98 37.38 41.51
N ARG A 127 -52.07 36.56 42.59
CA ARG A 127 -53.09 35.50 42.88
C ARG A 127 -53.19 34.21 42.02
N ASP A 128 -53.55 33.03 42.56
CA ASP A 128 -53.89 32.64 43.96
C ASP A 128 -53.87 31.10 44.20
N TYR A 129 -53.67 30.67 45.46
CA TYR A 129 -53.91 29.34 46.13
C TYR A 129 -53.51 27.99 45.44
N CYS A 130 -53.39 26.84 46.11
CA CYS A 130 -52.70 26.39 47.35
C CYS A 130 -53.16 24.95 47.68
N ASN A 131 -52.22 24.04 48.01
CA ASN A 131 -52.25 23.09 49.16
C ASN A 131 -51.38 21.84 48.95
N SER A 132 -50.95 21.27 50.08
CA SER A 132 -50.09 20.09 50.30
C SER A 132 -50.93 18.99 51.04
N PRO A 133 -50.41 17.92 51.72
CA PRO A 133 -49.01 17.48 51.95
C PRO A 133 -48.76 15.94 51.89
N GLU A 134 -47.57 15.51 52.36
CA GLU A 134 -47.26 14.21 53.02
C GLU A 134 -47.22 12.90 52.18
N THR A 135 -46.53 11.81 52.58
CA THR A 135 -45.78 11.48 53.84
C THR A 135 -44.49 10.62 53.62
N LEU A 136 -43.39 11.03 54.26
CA LEU A 136 -42.39 10.24 55.06
C LEU A 136 -41.69 8.91 54.64
N ARG A 137 -40.36 8.88 54.94
CA ARG A 137 -39.48 7.75 55.42
C ARG A 137 -39.02 6.65 54.43
N LEU A 138 -37.90 5.92 54.65
CA LEU A 138 -36.56 6.20 55.26
C LEU A 138 -35.58 5.03 54.91
N GLN A 139 -34.27 5.25 55.06
CA GLN A 139 -33.18 4.25 55.27
C GLN A 139 -32.88 3.14 54.23
N GLU A 140 -31.72 3.30 53.58
CA GLU A 140 -30.51 2.43 53.60
C GLU A 140 -30.54 0.88 53.52
N ASN A 141 -29.50 0.38 52.82
CA ASN A 141 -28.69 -0.84 53.05
C ASN A 141 -28.92 -2.14 52.24
N VAL A 142 -27.85 -2.46 51.48
CA VAL A 142 -27.19 -3.78 51.35
C VAL A 142 -27.89 -4.92 50.59
N THR A 143 -27.36 -5.17 49.37
CA THR A 143 -27.23 -6.42 48.58
C THR A 143 -28.05 -7.67 48.92
N ILE A 144 -28.66 -8.27 47.88
CA ILE A 144 -28.53 -9.71 47.49
C ILE A 144 -29.17 -9.95 46.11
N GLU A 145 -28.61 -10.83 45.28
CA GLU A 145 -29.26 -11.38 44.07
C GLU A 145 -30.11 -12.62 44.45
N PRO A 146 -31.29 -12.84 43.83
CA PRO A 146 -31.31 -13.57 42.55
C PRO A 146 -32.27 -12.97 41.52
N GLY A 147 -32.11 -13.34 40.25
CA GLY A 147 -33.02 -12.98 39.16
C GLY A 147 -33.79 -14.17 38.61
N ASP A 148 -34.59 -13.94 37.58
CA ASP A 148 -35.17 -14.99 36.73
C ASP A 148 -35.25 -14.54 35.26
N ASP A 149 -35.29 -15.48 34.32
CA ASP A 149 -35.20 -15.24 32.87
C ASP A 149 -36.56 -14.80 32.25
N LEU A 150 -36.55 -13.85 31.30
CA LEU A 150 -37.56 -13.76 30.24
C LEU A 150 -36.96 -13.19 28.94
N LEU A 151 -37.53 -13.59 27.79
CA LEU A 151 -36.89 -13.46 26.47
C LEU A 151 -37.29 -12.18 25.70
N CYS A 152 -36.34 -11.71 24.89
CA CYS A 152 -36.49 -10.97 23.62
C CYS A 152 -37.36 -9.70 23.58
N ASP A 153 -36.77 -8.62 23.04
CA ASP A 153 -37.07 -8.35 21.62
C ASP A 153 -35.92 -7.66 20.86
N VAL A 154 -36.01 -7.64 19.53
CA VAL A 154 -34.95 -7.13 18.62
C VAL A 154 -35.30 -5.75 18.05
N PRO A 155 -34.38 -4.75 18.07
CA PRO A 155 -34.69 -3.39 17.60
C PRO A 155 -34.97 -3.28 16.09
N CYS A 156 -36.00 -2.52 15.72
CA CYS A 156 -36.37 -2.21 14.34
C CYS A 156 -35.44 -1.18 13.66
N SER A 157 -35.18 -1.35 12.36
CA SER A 157 -34.87 -0.25 11.42
C SER A 157 -34.91 -0.65 9.93
N GLN A 158 -36.02 -1.25 9.46
CA GLN A 158 -36.32 -1.35 8.01
C GLN A 158 -37.76 -0.92 7.70
N ALA A 159 -38.03 0.38 7.88
CA ALA A 159 -39.22 1.05 7.35
C ALA A 159 -38.91 2.53 7.13
N LEU A 160 -38.93 2.96 5.85
CA LEU A 160 -39.29 4.31 5.34
C LEU A 160 -38.82 4.47 3.89
N TYR A 161 -39.53 3.81 2.97
CA TYR A 161 -39.70 4.30 1.61
C TYR A 161 -41.10 3.88 1.14
N ILE A 162 -41.70 4.65 0.23
CA ILE A 162 -43.12 4.54 -0.17
C ILE A 162 -44.11 4.95 0.94
N GLU A 163 -44.13 6.24 1.26
CA GLU A 163 -45.40 6.95 1.46
C GLU A 163 -45.51 8.12 0.48
N LYS A 164 -46.20 7.86 -0.63
CA LYS A 164 -47.06 8.80 -1.37
C LYS A 164 -47.96 7.98 -2.28
N VAL A 165 -49.20 8.44 -2.48
CA VAL A 165 -50.35 7.68 -2.99
C VAL A 165 -50.96 6.72 -1.94
N LYS A 166 -51.68 7.33 -1.00
CA LYS A 166 -52.98 6.84 -0.52
C LYS A 166 -54.07 7.74 -1.15
N ASP A 167 -55.33 7.40 -0.91
CA ASP A 167 -56.55 7.88 -1.57
C ASP A 167 -56.75 7.23 -2.94
N SER A 168 -57.80 6.44 -3.20
CA SER A 168 -58.89 5.90 -2.35
C SER A 168 -59.20 4.46 -2.84
N SER A 169 -60.04 3.59 -2.27
CA SER A 169 -61.37 3.78 -1.66
C SER A 169 -61.81 2.49 -0.93
N ASN A 170 -62.97 2.53 -0.26
CA ASN A 170 -63.65 1.34 0.28
C ASN A 170 -64.68 0.74 -0.73
N ASP A 171 -65.32 -0.34 -0.27
CA ASP A 171 -66.66 -0.83 -0.65
C ASP A 171 -66.84 -1.74 -1.88
N LEU A 172 -67.02 -3.03 -1.55
CA LEU A 172 -68.16 -3.90 -1.90
C LEU A 172 -68.46 -4.34 -3.35
N ASN A 173 -68.94 -5.60 -3.40
CA ASN A 173 -69.74 -6.27 -4.42
C ASN A 173 -69.05 -7.03 -5.58
N ASN A 174 -69.33 -8.35 -5.55
CA ASN A 174 -69.37 -9.34 -6.64
C ASN A 174 -70.35 -8.92 -7.77
N PRO A 175 -70.42 -9.62 -8.95
CA PRO A 175 -70.15 -11.06 -9.15
C PRO A 175 -69.48 -11.53 -10.47
N SER A 176 -69.09 -12.83 -10.47
CA SER A 176 -69.06 -13.77 -11.62
C SER A 176 -68.06 -13.53 -12.78
N ALA A 177 -67.66 -14.50 -13.60
CA ALA A 177 -67.43 -15.97 -13.51
C ALA A 177 -66.59 -16.35 -14.77
N LYS A 178 -65.93 -17.51 -14.96
CA LYS A 178 -66.20 -18.93 -14.70
C LYS A 178 -64.89 -19.76 -14.80
N GLU A 179 -64.92 -21.00 -14.27
CA GLU A 179 -64.24 -22.23 -14.76
C GLU A 179 -62.69 -22.26 -14.96
N SER A 180 -61.96 -23.36 -14.70
CA SER A 180 -62.32 -24.70 -14.16
C SER A 180 -61.10 -25.42 -13.56
N TYR A 181 -61.34 -26.48 -12.77
CA TYR A 181 -60.33 -27.43 -12.27
C TYR A 181 -60.06 -28.56 -13.31
N PRO A 182 -59.13 -29.50 -13.04
CA PRO A 182 -59.59 -30.73 -12.34
C PRO A 182 -58.64 -31.24 -11.24
N LEU A 183 -59.13 -32.16 -10.41
CA LEU A 183 -58.37 -32.85 -9.35
C LEU A 183 -58.78 -34.33 -9.26
N SER A 184 -57.79 -35.21 -9.13
CA SER A 184 -57.89 -36.64 -8.75
C SER A 184 -58.58 -37.63 -9.70
N SER A 185 -58.18 -38.89 -9.58
CA SER A 185 -59.02 -40.08 -9.74
C SER A 185 -58.50 -41.17 -8.77
N HIS A 186 -59.35 -42.14 -8.40
CA HIS A 186 -59.13 -43.07 -7.27
C HIS A 186 -59.44 -44.53 -7.66
N GLN A 187 -58.75 -45.46 -6.97
CA GLN A 187 -59.23 -46.80 -6.52
C GLN A 187 -59.82 -47.82 -7.51
N THR A 188 -59.22 -49.02 -7.53
CA THR A 188 -59.80 -50.35 -7.19
C THR A 188 -58.65 -51.37 -7.22
N LEU A 189 -58.29 -52.15 -6.19
CA LEU A 189 -58.97 -53.16 -5.34
C LEU A 189 -59.01 -54.58 -5.93
N ASN A 190 -58.19 -55.45 -5.30
CA ASN A 190 -58.23 -56.91 -5.17
C ASN A 190 -58.16 -57.82 -6.41
N ASP A 191 -57.14 -58.67 -6.45
CA ASP A 191 -57.32 -60.12 -6.22
C ASP A 191 -56.04 -60.77 -5.65
N ILE A 192 -56.17 -61.97 -5.05
CA ILE A 192 -55.17 -62.66 -4.20
C ILE A 192 -55.31 -64.18 -4.45
N PRO A 193 -54.22 -64.95 -4.73
CA PRO A 193 -53.46 -65.57 -3.61
C PRO A 193 -51.94 -65.82 -3.81
N VAL A 194 -51.22 -65.74 -2.67
CA VAL A 194 -50.21 -66.70 -2.12
C VAL A 194 -49.18 -67.30 -3.11
N GLU A 195 -47.85 -67.17 -2.95
CA GLU A 195 -46.95 -67.06 -1.76
C GLU A 195 -45.62 -66.33 -2.17
N GLN A 196 -44.61 -65.85 -1.39
CA GLN A 196 -44.14 -65.76 0.03
C GLN A 196 -43.13 -64.54 0.11
N LEU A 197 -42.32 -64.17 1.13
CA LEU A 197 -42.08 -64.55 2.54
C LEU A 197 -41.55 -63.35 3.36
N GLN A 198 -40.34 -62.86 3.02
CA GLN A 198 -39.44 -62.15 3.94
C GLN A 198 -39.75 -60.65 4.13
N GLU A 199 -40.48 -60.29 5.19
CA GLU A 199 -40.10 -59.18 6.10
C GLU A 199 -41.02 -59.05 7.35
N LYS A 200 -40.42 -58.76 8.51
CA LYS A 200 -41.01 -58.08 9.70
C LYS A 200 -39.84 -57.71 10.63
N LYS A 201 -39.48 -56.46 10.92
CA LYS A 201 -40.20 -55.26 11.45
C LYS A 201 -40.38 -55.22 12.98
N ASN A 202 -39.56 -54.36 13.57
CA ASN A 202 -39.68 -53.52 14.78
C ASN A 202 -40.92 -53.68 15.68
N SER A 203 -40.65 -53.66 16.99
CA SER A 203 -41.57 -53.16 18.03
C SER A 203 -41.11 -51.78 18.55
N SER A 204 -42.06 -50.92 18.93
CA SER A 204 -41.83 -49.71 19.73
C SER A 204 -42.14 -49.99 21.22
N PRO A 205 -41.87 -49.03 22.13
CA PRO A 205 -43.00 -48.29 22.70
C PRO A 205 -42.74 -46.77 22.92
N LYS A 206 -43.55 -46.13 23.77
CA LYS A 206 -43.84 -44.69 23.80
C LYS A 206 -43.20 -43.91 24.99
N HIS A 207 -43.30 -42.58 24.88
CA HIS A 207 -43.60 -41.58 25.94
C HIS A 207 -42.51 -40.89 26.81
N THR A 208 -42.87 -39.64 27.12
CA THR A 208 -42.59 -38.79 28.30
C THR A 208 -41.26 -38.05 28.44
N GLU A 209 -41.37 -36.88 29.09
CA GLU A 209 -40.37 -35.82 29.17
C GLU A 209 -39.36 -36.00 30.32
N SER A 210 -38.23 -35.31 30.20
CA SER A 210 -37.71 -34.46 31.29
C SER A 210 -36.59 -33.54 30.76
N ASP A 211 -36.77 -32.23 30.86
CA ASP A 211 -35.72 -31.25 30.54
C ASP A 211 -34.72 -31.12 31.71
N LEU A 212 -33.41 -31.10 31.42
CA LEU A 212 -32.40 -30.68 32.39
C LEU A 212 -31.35 -29.77 31.74
N ASN A 213 -31.54 -28.48 31.98
CA ASN A 213 -30.91 -27.39 31.26
C ASN A 213 -29.48 -27.09 31.74
N ARG A 214 -28.51 -27.97 31.41
CA ARG A 214 -27.09 -27.71 31.67
C ARG A 214 -26.54 -26.62 30.74
N ARG A 215 -26.32 -25.40 31.25
CA ARG A 215 -25.53 -24.31 30.61
C ARG A 215 -24.10 -24.80 30.30
N ARG A 216 -23.90 -25.46 29.15
CA ARG A 216 -22.59 -25.98 28.69
C ARG A 216 -21.62 -24.84 28.42
N SER A 217 -20.37 -24.97 28.85
CA SER A 217 -19.33 -23.96 28.60
C SER A 217 -19.12 -23.74 27.10
N LEU A 218 -18.66 -22.55 26.70
CA LEU A 218 -18.15 -22.30 25.34
C LEU A 218 -17.09 -23.34 24.96
N LYS A 219 -16.26 -23.77 25.92
CA LYS A 219 -15.25 -24.83 25.78
C LYS A 219 -15.88 -26.17 25.41
N ASP A 220 -17.03 -26.52 25.98
CA ASP A 220 -17.75 -27.77 25.71
C ASP A 220 -18.53 -27.71 24.39
N ARG A 221 -19.09 -26.54 24.05
CA ARG A 221 -19.67 -26.30 22.71
C ARG A 221 -18.60 -26.45 21.62
N LEU A 222 -17.41 -25.89 21.81
CA LEU A 222 -16.28 -26.06 20.90
C LEU A 222 -15.80 -27.52 20.82
N LYS A 223 -15.63 -28.20 21.97
CA LYS A 223 -15.25 -29.62 22.01
C LYS A 223 -16.29 -30.49 21.28
N SER A 224 -17.58 -30.22 21.49
CA SER A 224 -18.69 -30.89 20.80
C SER A 224 -18.66 -30.64 19.29
N ALA A 225 -18.43 -29.39 18.85
CA ALA A 225 -18.32 -29.04 17.44
C ALA A 225 -17.10 -29.71 16.78
N MET A 226 -15.93 -29.71 17.44
CA MET A 226 -14.74 -30.42 16.96
C MET A 226 -14.97 -31.93 16.84
N THR A 227 -15.69 -32.57 17.79
CA THR A 227 -16.07 -33.99 17.66
C THR A 227 -17.14 -34.23 16.59
N GLY A 228 -18.00 -33.25 16.28
CA GLY A 228 -18.92 -33.29 15.16
C GLY A 228 -18.17 -33.27 13.82
N ASN A 229 -17.24 -32.33 13.66
CA ASN A 229 -16.40 -32.21 12.47
C ASN A 229 -15.49 -33.43 12.28
N ALA A 230 -14.99 -34.03 13.38
CA ALA A 230 -14.20 -35.27 13.33
C ALA A 230 -15.03 -36.48 12.85
N LYS A 231 -16.35 -36.50 13.10
CA LYS A 231 -17.28 -37.51 12.57
C LYS A 231 -17.75 -37.21 11.14
N ALA A 232 -17.52 -36.00 10.62
CA ALA A 232 -17.90 -35.60 9.26
C ALA A 232 -16.91 -36.12 8.18
N GLN A 233 -16.56 -37.41 8.24
CA GLN A 233 -15.81 -38.06 7.16
C GLN A 233 -16.73 -38.41 5.98
N THR A 234 -16.18 -38.30 4.76
CA THR A 234 -16.87 -38.38 3.45
C THR A 234 -17.94 -37.30 3.22
N PRO A 235 -17.70 -36.32 2.33
CA PRO A 235 -18.79 -35.48 1.83
C PRO A 235 -19.67 -36.31 0.88
N LYS A 236 -20.96 -36.45 1.20
CA LYS A 236 -21.95 -36.88 0.19
C LYS A 236 -22.00 -35.81 -0.91
N PHE A 237 -21.33 -36.08 -2.03
CA PHE A 237 -21.27 -35.15 -3.17
C PHE A 237 -22.70 -34.81 -3.62
N SER A 238 -23.07 -33.54 -3.51
CA SER A 238 -24.38 -33.08 -3.97
C SER A 238 -24.43 -33.17 -5.49
N LYS A 239 -25.36 -33.99 -6.03
CA LYS A 239 -25.62 -34.08 -7.49
C LYS A 239 -25.81 -32.69 -8.13
N ARG A 240 -26.38 -31.73 -7.38
CA ARG A 240 -26.59 -30.34 -7.79
C ARG A 240 -25.30 -29.54 -8.01
N LYS A 241 -24.16 -29.96 -7.45
CA LYS A 241 -22.83 -29.36 -7.71
C LYS A 241 -22.23 -29.92 -9.00
N GLN A 242 -22.23 -31.25 -9.16
CA GLN A 242 -21.76 -31.91 -10.39
C GLN A 242 -22.53 -31.42 -11.62
N LEU A 243 -23.86 -31.28 -11.53
CA LEU A 243 -24.70 -30.80 -12.62
C LEU A 243 -24.43 -29.32 -12.97
N LYS A 244 -24.07 -28.48 -11.99
CA LYS A 244 -23.58 -27.11 -12.25
C LYS A 244 -22.18 -27.04 -12.85
N GLU A 245 -21.30 -27.97 -12.49
CA GLU A 245 -19.94 -28.08 -13.05
C GLU A 245 -19.99 -28.59 -14.50
N ALA A 246 -20.90 -29.51 -14.82
CA ALA A 246 -21.18 -29.96 -16.17
C ALA A 246 -21.66 -28.82 -17.07
N ILE A 247 -22.74 -28.11 -16.67
CA ILE A 247 -23.27 -26.95 -17.43
C ILE A 247 -22.19 -25.88 -17.64
N LEU A 248 -21.40 -25.55 -16.61
CA LEU A 248 -20.31 -24.58 -16.77
C LEU A 248 -19.25 -25.06 -17.77
N SER A 249 -18.92 -26.36 -17.79
CA SER A 249 -17.97 -26.91 -18.77
C SER A 249 -18.52 -26.90 -20.20
N GLU A 250 -19.84 -27.04 -20.36
CA GLU A 250 -20.53 -26.97 -21.64
C GLU A 250 -20.59 -25.51 -22.16
N GLU A 251 -20.99 -24.55 -21.31
CA GLU A 251 -20.93 -23.11 -21.65
C GLU A 251 -19.50 -22.65 -22.02
N ILE A 252 -18.48 -23.13 -21.30
CA ILE A 252 -17.07 -22.85 -21.64
C ILE A 252 -16.71 -23.43 -23.01
N ASN A 253 -17.25 -24.59 -23.39
CA ASN A 253 -16.97 -25.18 -24.70
C ASN A 253 -17.77 -24.50 -25.84
N VAL A 254 -18.94 -23.93 -25.56
CA VAL A 254 -19.62 -23.01 -26.50
C VAL A 254 -18.79 -21.74 -26.69
N ALA A 255 -18.41 -21.06 -25.59
CA ALA A 255 -17.64 -19.82 -25.64
C ALA A 255 -16.26 -19.97 -26.33
N LYS A 256 -15.61 -21.14 -26.24
CA LYS A 256 -14.43 -21.48 -27.04
C LYS A 256 -14.72 -21.52 -28.54
N LYS A 257 -15.77 -22.25 -28.96
CA LYS A 257 -16.17 -22.30 -30.37
C LYS A 257 -16.47 -20.91 -30.92
N THR A 258 -17.16 -20.07 -30.15
CA THR A 258 -17.42 -18.66 -30.51
C THR A 258 -16.14 -17.83 -30.66
N LEU A 259 -15.07 -18.13 -29.90
CA LEU A 259 -13.74 -17.50 -30.04
C LEU A 259 -12.91 -18.06 -31.21
N GLU A 260 -13.30 -19.20 -31.76
CA GLU A 260 -12.64 -19.86 -32.90
C GLU A 260 -13.39 -19.55 -34.23
N SER A 261 -14.65 -19.14 -34.18
CA SER A 261 -15.45 -18.66 -35.31
C SER A 261 -15.35 -17.15 -35.51
N SER A 262 -15.11 -16.69 -36.74
CA SER A 262 -15.06 -15.27 -37.11
C SER A 262 -16.45 -14.65 -37.30
N SER A 263 -17.28 -14.68 -36.25
CA SER A 263 -18.64 -14.12 -36.23
C SER A 263 -18.75 -12.93 -35.27
N ASP A 264 -19.50 -11.90 -35.63
CA ASP A 264 -19.74 -10.72 -34.77
C ASP A 264 -20.57 -11.04 -33.51
N ASP A 265 -21.20 -12.22 -33.43
CA ASP A 265 -21.79 -12.71 -32.19
C ASP A 265 -20.69 -13.04 -31.17
N LEU A 266 -20.45 -12.10 -30.25
CA LEU A 266 -19.58 -12.26 -29.08
C LEU A 266 -20.17 -13.18 -28.00
N GLY A 267 -21.28 -13.89 -28.26
CA GLY A 267 -21.90 -14.81 -27.33
C GLY A 267 -22.54 -14.14 -26.10
N PRO A 268 -22.95 -14.92 -25.08
CA PRO A 268 -23.88 -14.46 -24.06
C PRO A 268 -23.31 -13.39 -23.09
N PHE A 269 -21.99 -13.21 -23.03
CA PHE A 269 -21.33 -12.16 -22.26
C PHE A 269 -19.86 -11.96 -22.68
N TYR A 270 -19.60 -11.40 -23.87
CA TYR A 270 -18.23 -11.12 -24.37
C TYR A 270 -17.30 -12.35 -24.28
N SER A 271 -17.67 -13.41 -24.99
CA SER A 271 -16.94 -14.68 -25.09
C SER A 271 -16.72 -15.40 -23.75
N LEU A 272 -17.63 -15.21 -22.79
CA LEU A 272 -17.63 -15.85 -21.48
C LEU A 272 -18.96 -16.60 -21.19
N PRO A 273 -18.93 -17.64 -20.35
CA PRO A 273 -20.13 -18.33 -19.84
C PRO A 273 -21.13 -17.39 -19.16
N SER A 274 -22.44 -17.71 -19.22
CA SER A 274 -23.48 -16.87 -18.60
C SER A 274 -23.29 -16.75 -17.08
N LYS A 275 -22.77 -17.81 -16.44
CA LYS A 275 -22.38 -17.79 -15.03
C LYS A 275 -21.46 -16.61 -14.66
N VAL A 276 -20.57 -16.18 -15.57
CA VAL A 276 -19.61 -15.10 -15.27
C VAL A 276 -20.31 -13.75 -15.11
N ARG A 277 -21.25 -13.42 -16.01
CA ARG A 277 -22.13 -12.25 -15.90
C ARG A 277 -22.88 -12.25 -14.56
N ASP A 278 -23.45 -13.39 -14.19
CA ASP A 278 -24.25 -13.53 -12.98
C ASP A 278 -23.40 -13.35 -11.71
N LEU A 279 -22.12 -13.76 -11.73
CA LEU A 279 -21.15 -13.48 -10.66
C LEU A 279 -20.73 -11.99 -10.61
N PHE A 280 -20.62 -11.29 -11.75
CA PHE A 280 -20.42 -9.83 -11.76
C PHE A 280 -21.61 -9.10 -11.13
N VAL A 281 -22.85 -9.51 -11.40
CA VAL A 281 -24.05 -9.00 -10.71
C VAL A 281 -23.99 -9.33 -9.21
N GLN A 282 -23.71 -10.58 -8.83
CA GLN A 282 -23.77 -11.05 -7.43
C GLN A 282 -22.66 -10.46 -6.54
N TYR A 283 -21.44 -10.30 -7.06
CA TYR A 283 -20.27 -9.89 -6.26
C TYR A 283 -19.89 -8.42 -6.45
N LYS A 284 -20.18 -7.81 -7.60
CA LYS A 284 -19.83 -6.41 -7.90
C LYS A 284 -21.04 -5.49 -8.16
N GLY A 285 -22.26 -6.03 -8.24
CA GLY A 285 -23.48 -5.24 -8.49
C GLY A 285 -23.63 -4.74 -9.94
N ILE A 286 -22.74 -5.16 -10.85
CA ILE A 286 -22.65 -4.63 -12.22
C ILE A 286 -23.71 -5.31 -13.09
N LYS A 287 -24.72 -4.54 -13.52
CA LYS A 287 -25.84 -5.01 -14.36
C LYS A 287 -25.67 -4.71 -15.87
N LYS A 288 -25.08 -3.56 -16.20
CA LYS A 288 -24.74 -3.13 -17.57
C LYS A 288 -23.31 -2.58 -17.55
N LEU A 289 -22.57 -2.74 -18.65
CA LEU A 289 -21.31 -2.01 -18.88
C LEU A 289 -21.61 -0.58 -19.37
N TYR A 290 -20.64 0.32 -19.23
CA TYR A 290 -20.67 1.61 -19.93
C TYR A 290 -20.46 1.39 -21.43
N ASP A 291 -21.01 2.29 -22.25
CA ASP A 291 -20.99 2.10 -23.71
C ASP A 291 -19.55 2.12 -24.27
N TRP A 292 -18.64 2.90 -23.67
CA TRP A 292 -17.20 2.85 -23.98
C TRP A 292 -16.57 1.48 -23.69
N GLN A 293 -16.99 0.79 -22.62
CA GLN A 293 -16.48 -0.53 -22.25
C GLN A 293 -16.95 -1.58 -23.26
N HIS A 294 -18.20 -1.46 -23.73
CA HIS A 294 -18.71 -2.26 -24.83
C HIS A 294 -17.87 -2.03 -26.09
N THR A 295 -17.74 -0.77 -26.55
CA THR A 295 -16.93 -0.41 -27.73
C THR A 295 -15.49 -0.93 -27.64
N CYS A 296 -14.86 -0.82 -26.45
CA CYS A 296 -13.51 -1.30 -26.22
C CYS A 296 -13.40 -2.84 -26.31
N LEU A 297 -14.38 -3.58 -25.74
CA LEU A 297 -14.43 -5.04 -25.82
C LEU A 297 -14.82 -5.57 -27.21
N THR A 298 -15.50 -4.77 -28.03
CA THR A 298 -15.87 -5.12 -29.42
C THR A 298 -14.79 -4.77 -30.45
N LEU A 299 -13.62 -4.25 -30.05
CA LEU A 299 -12.57 -3.88 -31.01
C LEU A 299 -12.03 -5.11 -31.75
N THR A 300 -11.94 -5.00 -33.09
CA THR A 300 -11.39 -6.04 -33.97
C THR A 300 -9.94 -6.42 -33.61
N CYS A 301 -9.18 -5.50 -33.02
CA CYS A 301 -7.83 -5.77 -32.52
C CYS A 301 -7.79 -6.79 -31.37
N LEU A 302 -8.82 -6.85 -30.52
CA LEU A 302 -8.93 -7.84 -29.45
C LEU A 302 -9.34 -9.22 -29.99
N GLN A 303 -10.21 -9.27 -31.00
CA GLN A 303 -10.51 -10.49 -31.75
C GLN A 303 -9.22 -11.07 -32.38
N GLN A 304 -8.41 -10.20 -33.00
CA GLN A 304 -7.09 -10.53 -33.57
C GLN A 304 -5.97 -10.78 -32.54
N ARG A 305 -6.24 -10.63 -31.23
CA ARG A 305 -5.24 -10.67 -30.13
C ARG A 305 -4.04 -9.71 -30.29
N LYS A 306 -4.19 -8.57 -30.96
CA LYS A 306 -3.20 -7.49 -30.90
C LYS A 306 -3.03 -6.98 -29.46
N ASN A 307 -1.90 -6.36 -29.17
CA ASN A 307 -1.73 -5.62 -27.92
C ASN A 307 -2.59 -4.35 -27.96
N LEU A 308 -3.05 -3.88 -26.80
CA LEU A 308 -3.93 -2.71 -26.67
C LEU A 308 -3.50 -1.86 -25.48
N ILE A 309 -3.35 -0.56 -25.72
CA ILE A 309 -3.26 0.47 -24.70
C ILE A 309 -4.62 1.17 -24.63
N TYR A 310 -5.23 1.30 -23.44
CA TYR A 310 -6.43 2.12 -23.27
C TYR A 310 -6.34 3.15 -22.14
N SER A 311 -6.75 4.37 -22.48
CA SER A 311 -6.45 5.60 -21.75
C SER A 311 -7.74 6.36 -21.44
N LEU A 312 -8.11 6.39 -20.16
CA LEU A 312 -9.32 7.05 -19.67
C LEU A 312 -9.06 7.75 -18.31
N PRO A 313 -9.83 8.81 -18.00
CA PRO A 313 -9.81 9.46 -16.69
C PRO A 313 -10.00 8.48 -15.52
N THR A 314 -9.43 8.86 -14.36
CA THR A 314 -9.71 8.22 -13.07
C THR A 314 -11.23 8.18 -12.81
N SER A 315 -11.71 7.12 -12.17
CA SER A 315 -13.13 6.72 -12.05
C SER A 315 -13.85 6.22 -13.33
N GLY A 316 -13.25 6.30 -14.53
CA GLY A 316 -13.88 5.86 -15.78
C GLY A 316 -14.26 4.37 -15.91
N GLY A 317 -13.78 3.51 -14.99
CA GLY A 317 -14.11 2.08 -14.93
C GLY A 317 -13.12 1.12 -15.63
N LYS A 318 -11.86 1.55 -15.82
CA LYS A 318 -10.81 0.85 -16.59
C LYS A 318 -10.66 -0.64 -16.26
N THR A 319 -10.54 -0.99 -14.98
CA THR A 319 -10.20 -2.35 -14.52
C THR A 319 -11.23 -3.42 -14.95
N LEU A 320 -12.49 -3.05 -15.19
CA LEU A 320 -13.55 -4.01 -15.54
C LEU A 320 -13.33 -4.64 -16.93
N VAL A 321 -12.80 -3.87 -17.89
CA VAL A 321 -12.44 -4.38 -19.22
C VAL A 321 -11.32 -5.40 -19.09
N ALA A 322 -10.24 -5.06 -18.35
CA ALA A 322 -9.16 -5.99 -18.05
C ALA A 322 -9.66 -7.27 -17.35
N GLU A 323 -10.54 -7.17 -16.35
CA GLU A 323 -11.09 -8.35 -15.65
C GLU A 323 -11.86 -9.30 -16.58
N ILE A 324 -12.60 -8.78 -17.56
CA ILE A 324 -13.28 -9.58 -18.59
C ILE A 324 -12.25 -10.30 -19.47
N LEU A 325 -11.23 -9.59 -19.98
CA LEU A 325 -10.16 -10.18 -20.79
C LEU A 325 -9.34 -11.24 -20.03
N MET A 326 -9.04 -11.00 -18.75
CA MET A 326 -8.37 -11.99 -17.88
C MET A 326 -9.19 -13.27 -17.74
N LEU A 327 -10.51 -13.17 -17.58
CA LEU A 327 -11.39 -14.33 -17.48
C LEU A 327 -11.50 -15.10 -18.81
N GLN A 328 -11.48 -14.42 -19.97
CA GLN A 328 -11.48 -15.07 -21.29
C GLN A 328 -10.22 -15.92 -21.48
N GLU A 329 -9.06 -15.39 -21.12
CA GLU A 329 -7.76 -16.08 -21.24
C GLU A 329 -7.66 -17.29 -20.29
N LEU A 330 -8.14 -17.15 -19.05
CA LEU A 330 -8.14 -18.22 -18.05
C LEU A 330 -9.12 -19.36 -18.39
N LEU A 331 -10.36 -19.03 -18.77
CA LEU A 331 -11.45 -20.02 -18.91
C LEU A 331 -11.52 -20.62 -20.31
N CYS A 332 -11.49 -19.78 -21.34
CA CYS A 332 -11.71 -20.20 -22.72
C CYS A 332 -10.38 -20.64 -23.35
N ARG A 333 -9.37 -19.74 -23.36
CA ARG A 333 -8.04 -20.02 -23.97
C ARG A 333 -7.14 -20.91 -23.12
N GLN A 334 -7.48 -21.13 -21.85
CA GLN A 334 -6.78 -22.05 -20.94
C GLN A 334 -5.27 -21.74 -20.82
N LYS A 335 -4.92 -20.46 -20.63
CA LYS A 335 -3.56 -19.99 -20.32
C LYS A 335 -3.48 -19.40 -18.91
N ASN A 336 -2.28 -19.18 -18.40
CA ASN A 336 -2.07 -18.39 -17.18
C ASN A 336 -2.09 -16.89 -17.53
N VAL A 337 -2.37 -16.06 -16.53
CA VAL A 337 -2.49 -14.61 -16.67
C VAL A 337 -1.67 -13.92 -15.59
N LEU A 338 -1.01 -12.81 -15.93
CA LEU A 338 -0.29 -11.95 -15.01
C LEU A 338 -0.91 -10.55 -15.00
N MET A 339 -1.36 -10.09 -13.84
CA MET A 339 -1.74 -8.69 -13.60
C MET A 339 -0.62 -7.99 -12.83
N ILE A 340 0.05 -7.04 -13.46
CA ILE A 340 1.04 -6.16 -12.85
C ILE A 340 0.31 -4.94 -12.31
N LEU A 341 0.55 -4.64 -11.04
CA LEU A 341 -0.05 -3.53 -10.30
C LEU A 341 1.02 -2.66 -9.63
N PRO A 342 0.76 -1.36 -9.44
CA PRO A 342 1.78 -0.45 -8.96
C PRO A 342 2.09 -0.55 -7.45
N TYR A 343 1.16 -1.03 -6.61
CA TYR A 343 1.34 -1.07 -5.14
C TYR A 343 0.77 -2.32 -4.47
N VAL A 344 1.35 -2.71 -3.33
CA VAL A 344 0.91 -3.87 -2.51
C VAL A 344 -0.56 -3.75 -2.06
N ALA A 345 -1.03 -2.54 -1.78
CA ALA A 345 -2.41 -2.30 -1.35
C ALA A 345 -3.44 -2.71 -2.42
N ILE A 346 -3.28 -2.22 -3.65
CA ILE A 346 -4.16 -2.59 -4.78
C ILE A 346 -3.98 -4.06 -5.19
N VAL A 347 -2.79 -4.66 -5.05
CA VAL A 347 -2.65 -6.14 -5.18
C VAL A 347 -3.58 -6.86 -4.20
N GLN A 348 -3.58 -6.48 -2.91
CA GLN A 348 -4.43 -7.10 -1.90
C GLN A 348 -5.92 -6.82 -2.13
N GLU A 349 -6.29 -5.66 -2.69
CA GLU A 349 -7.65 -5.35 -3.15
C GLU A 349 -8.08 -6.32 -4.27
N LYS A 350 -7.30 -6.46 -5.35
CA LYS A 350 -7.66 -7.33 -6.49
C LYS A 350 -7.66 -8.82 -6.11
N ILE A 351 -6.71 -9.28 -5.30
CA ILE A 351 -6.70 -10.63 -4.72
C ILE A 351 -8.02 -10.89 -3.96
N SER A 352 -8.45 -9.96 -3.11
CA SER A 352 -9.68 -10.09 -2.31
C SER A 352 -10.94 -10.07 -3.18
N SER A 353 -10.96 -9.25 -4.24
CA SER A 353 -12.07 -9.18 -5.19
C SER A 353 -12.20 -10.47 -6.02
N LEU A 354 -11.09 -10.92 -6.62
CA LEU A 354 -11.08 -12.00 -7.62
C LEU A 354 -10.99 -13.41 -7.02
N SER A 355 -10.60 -13.57 -5.76
CA SER A 355 -10.61 -14.88 -5.06
C SER A 355 -11.97 -15.59 -5.14
N ASN A 356 -13.07 -14.84 -5.02
CA ASN A 356 -14.43 -15.38 -5.10
C ASN A 356 -14.76 -15.93 -6.50
N PHE A 357 -14.27 -15.28 -7.55
CA PHE A 357 -14.40 -15.75 -8.93
C PHE A 357 -13.54 -17.00 -9.16
N GLY A 358 -12.32 -17.06 -8.63
CA GLY A 358 -11.46 -18.26 -8.70
C GLY A 358 -12.10 -19.50 -8.07
N ILE A 359 -12.73 -19.34 -6.89
CA ILE A 359 -13.44 -20.43 -6.21
C ILE A 359 -14.63 -20.95 -7.02
N GLU A 360 -15.44 -20.06 -7.60
CA GLU A 360 -16.65 -20.44 -8.36
C GLU A 360 -16.39 -20.87 -9.82
N LEU A 361 -15.30 -20.42 -10.44
CA LEU A 361 -14.97 -20.68 -11.85
C LEU A 361 -13.78 -21.64 -12.03
N GLY A 362 -13.11 -22.01 -10.93
CA GLY A 362 -12.17 -23.13 -10.88
C GLY A 362 -10.68 -22.79 -11.07
N PHE A 363 -10.31 -21.52 -11.23
CA PHE A 363 -8.90 -21.09 -11.36
C PHE A 363 -8.28 -20.66 -10.01
N PHE A 364 -6.94 -20.68 -9.93
CA PHE A 364 -6.22 -20.20 -8.75
C PHE A 364 -5.92 -18.69 -8.85
N VAL A 365 -5.93 -18.00 -7.71
CA VAL A 365 -5.56 -16.59 -7.57
C VAL A 365 -4.39 -16.53 -6.60
N GLU A 366 -3.25 -15.97 -7.04
CA GLU A 366 -1.99 -16.02 -6.29
C GLU A 366 -1.38 -14.62 -6.09
N GLU A 367 -1.00 -14.29 -4.84
CA GLU A 367 -0.45 -12.99 -4.42
C GLU A 367 1.08 -12.97 -4.50
N TYR A 368 1.63 -12.09 -5.35
CA TYR A 368 3.07 -11.90 -5.55
C TYR A 368 3.46 -10.45 -5.15
N ALA A 369 3.52 -10.19 -3.84
CA ALA A 369 3.80 -8.86 -3.30
C ALA A 369 4.56 -8.93 -1.96
N GLY A 370 5.52 -8.03 -1.74
CA GLY A 370 6.34 -8.00 -0.51
C GLY A 370 7.12 -9.30 -0.29
N SER A 371 6.93 -9.95 0.86
CA SER A 371 7.50 -11.28 1.17
C SER A 371 6.71 -12.47 0.58
N LYS A 372 5.58 -12.23 -0.12
CA LYS A 372 4.74 -13.27 -0.72
C LYS A 372 5.02 -13.48 -2.21
N GLY A 373 4.51 -14.60 -2.72
CA GLY A 373 4.74 -15.09 -4.08
C GLY A 373 5.88 -16.09 -4.10
N ARG A 374 5.66 -17.27 -4.69
CA ARG A 374 6.69 -18.31 -4.79
C ARG A 374 7.31 -18.29 -6.18
N VAL A 375 8.62 -18.02 -6.24
CA VAL A 375 9.42 -18.08 -7.46
C VAL A 375 10.34 -19.30 -7.36
N PRO A 376 10.38 -20.23 -8.34
CA PRO A 376 9.48 -20.36 -9.49
C PRO A 376 8.02 -20.70 -9.11
N PRO A 377 7.04 -20.30 -9.94
CA PRO A 377 5.62 -20.57 -9.73
C PRO A 377 5.29 -22.05 -9.98
N ILE A 378 4.55 -22.69 -9.07
CA ILE A 378 4.30 -24.14 -9.11
C ILE A 378 3.49 -24.52 -10.35
N LYS A 379 4.02 -25.42 -11.20
CA LYS A 379 3.31 -25.94 -12.37
C LYS A 379 2.09 -26.78 -11.96
N ARG A 380 0.89 -26.23 -12.11
CA ARG A 380 -0.38 -26.88 -11.76
C ARG A 380 -0.90 -27.73 -12.92
N ARG A 381 -1.40 -28.94 -12.64
CA ARG A 381 -2.10 -29.79 -13.64
C ARG A 381 -3.60 -29.50 -13.60
N GLY A 382 -4.24 -29.36 -14.76
CA GLY A 382 -5.70 -29.24 -14.91
C GLY A 382 -6.36 -27.92 -14.51
N LYS A 383 -5.62 -26.96 -13.92
CA LYS A 383 -6.11 -25.62 -13.55
C LYS A 383 -5.09 -24.55 -13.90
N LYS A 384 -5.55 -23.33 -14.20
CA LYS A 384 -4.73 -22.15 -14.49
C LYS A 384 -4.59 -21.25 -13.25
N SER A 385 -3.54 -20.43 -13.24
CA SER A 385 -3.31 -19.42 -12.22
C SER A 385 -3.41 -18.00 -12.80
N LEU A 386 -4.13 -17.15 -12.08
CA LEU A 386 -4.03 -15.70 -12.15
C LEU A 386 -2.99 -15.24 -11.13
N TYR A 387 -1.86 -14.75 -11.62
CA TYR A 387 -0.82 -14.14 -10.80
C TYR A 387 -1.12 -12.65 -10.68
N ILE A 388 -1.23 -12.11 -9.46
CA ILE A 388 -1.39 -10.68 -9.22
C ILE A 388 -0.15 -10.19 -8.48
N ALA A 389 0.62 -9.30 -9.11
CA ALA A 389 1.98 -8.96 -8.68
C ALA A 389 2.23 -7.46 -8.61
N THR A 390 3.19 -7.04 -7.77
CA THR A 390 3.83 -5.73 -7.94
C THR A 390 4.81 -5.76 -9.11
N ILE A 391 5.25 -4.60 -9.62
CA ILE A 391 6.20 -4.48 -10.75
C ILE A 391 7.44 -5.36 -10.56
N GLU A 392 8.05 -5.32 -9.37
CA GLU A 392 9.30 -6.02 -9.02
C GLU A 392 9.10 -7.54 -8.96
N LYS A 393 7.94 -7.97 -8.43
CA LYS A 393 7.59 -9.39 -8.34
C LYS A 393 7.10 -9.94 -9.69
N GLY A 394 6.48 -9.12 -10.52
CA GLY A 394 6.16 -9.44 -11.92
C GLY A 394 7.44 -9.67 -12.72
N HIS A 395 8.43 -8.79 -12.58
CA HIS A 395 9.77 -8.97 -13.16
C HIS A 395 10.42 -10.29 -12.71
N GLY A 396 10.47 -10.57 -11.40
CA GLY A 396 11.05 -11.81 -10.87
C GLY A 396 10.31 -13.07 -11.33
N LEU A 397 8.98 -13.02 -11.41
CA LEU A 397 8.15 -14.10 -11.94
C LEU A 397 8.43 -14.36 -13.43
N VAL A 398 8.53 -13.31 -14.24
CA VAL A 398 8.85 -13.40 -15.67
C VAL A 398 10.27 -13.95 -15.88
N ASN A 399 11.27 -13.48 -15.13
CA ASN A 399 12.63 -14.00 -15.18
C ASN A 399 12.65 -15.52 -14.94
N SER A 400 11.98 -15.97 -13.89
CA SER A 400 11.93 -17.39 -13.53
C SER A 400 11.14 -18.24 -14.54
N LEU A 401 10.06 -17.71 -15.11
CA LEU A 401 9.34 -18.38 -16.21
C LEU A 401 10.19 -18.47 -17.49
N ILE A 402 11.11 -17.54 -17.74
CA ILE A 402 12.07 -17.63 -18.84
C ILE A 402 13.18 -18.65 -18.50
N GLU A 403 13.74 -18.62 -17.28
CA GLU A 403 14.77 -19.57 -16.82
C GLU A 403 14.28 -21.03 -16.87
N GLU A 404 13.02 -21.31 -16.50
CA GLU A 404 12.41 -22.64 -16.62
C GLU A 404 11.91 -23.00 -18.03
N GLY A 405 12.02 -22.10 -19.02
CA GLY A 405 11.48 -22.31 -20.38
C GLY A 405 9.94 -22.37 -20.45
N ARG A 406 9.27 -21.82 -19.44
CA ARG A 406 7.82 -21.90 -19.21
C ARG A 406 7.04 -20.63 -19.54
N ILE A 407 7.69 -19.58 -20.05
CA ILE A 407 7.04 -18.30 -20.41
C ILE A 407 5.81 -18.48 -21.33
N ASN A 408 5.83 -19.49 -22.21
CA ASN A 408 4.70 -19.83 -23.09
C ASN A 408 3.48 -20.47 -22.37
N GLU A 409 3.52 -20.67 -21.05
CA GLU A 409 2.33 -20.97 -20.23
C GLU A 409 1.49 -19.70 -19.96
N LEU A 410 2.09 -18.52 -20.10
CA LEU A 410 1.41 -17.21 -20.06
C LEU A 410 0.66 -16.98 -21.38
N GLY A 411 -0.50 -16.33 -21.29
CA GLY A 411 -1.32 -15.95 -22.46
C GLY A 411 -1.62 -14.45 -22.54
N LEU A 412 -1.74 -13.80 -21.37
CA LEU A 412 -2.06 -12.38 -21.23
C LEU A 412 -1.28 -11.76 -20.07
N VAL A 413 -0.77 -10.55 -20.29
CA VAL A 413 -0.22 -9.65 -19.28
C VAL A 413 -1.05 -8.37 -19.27
N VAL A 414 -1.60 -8.02 -18.10
CA VAL A 414 -2.29 -6.75 -17.86
C VAL A 414 -1.37 -5.85 -17.04
N VAL A 415 -1.23 -4.59 -17.44
CA VAL A 415 -0.52 -3.55 -16.68
C VAL A 415 -1.50 -2.45 -16.30
N ASP A 416 -1.72 -2.25 -15.00
CA ASP A 416 -2.49 -1.10 -14.48
C ASP A 416 -1.58 0.10 -14.25
N GLU A 417 -2.12 1.30 -14.49
CA GLU A 417 -1.41 2.58 -14.52
C GLU A 417 -0.08 2.56 -15.31
N LEU A 418 -0.16 2.18 -16.59
CA LEU A 418 0.99 2.05 -17.52
C LEU A 418 1.91 3.28 -17.58
N HIS A 419 1.41 4.50 -17.29
CA HIS A 419 2.23 5.71 -17.20
C HIS A 419 3.43 5.58 -16.25
N MET A 420 3.36 4.69 -15.25
CA MET A 420 4.49 4.39 -14.36
C MET A 420 5.72 3.81 -15.08
N ILE A 421 5.65 3.43 -16.37
CA ILE A 421 6.84 3.18 -17.19
C ILE A 421 7.76 4.41 -17.28
N GLY A 422 7.19 5.61 -17.16
CA GLY A 422 7.87 6.89 -17.08
C GLY A 422 8.13 7.39 -15.66
N GLU A 423 8.20 6.52 -14.64
CA GLU A 423 8.45 6.91 -13.25
C GLU A 423 9.61 6.11 -12.62
N GLY A 424 10.81 6.71 -12.59
CA GLY A 424 11.95 6.26 -11.77
C GLY A 424 12.50 4.86 -12.09
N SER A 425 13.18 4.28 -11.10
CA SER A 425 13.74 2.91 -11.18
C SER A 425 12.65 1.86 -11.45
N ARG A 426 11.45 2.08 -10.92
CA ARG A 426 10.29 1.19 -11.08
C ARG A 426 9.79 1.17 -12.52
N GLY A 427 9.78 2.31 -13.21
CA GLY A 427 9.48 2.40 -14.63
C GLY A 427 10.47 1.63 -15.49
N ALA A 428 11.77 1.74 -15.19
CA ALA A 428 12.80 0.92 -15.85
C ALA A 428 12.60 -0.59 -15.61
N ILE A 429 12.25 -1.02 -14.40
CA ILE A 429 11.94 -2.44 -14.10
C ILE A 429 10.72 -2.93 -14.90
N LEU A 430 9.69 -2.09 -15.05
CA LEU A 430 8.49 -2.40 -15.85
C LEU A 430 8.83 -2.51 -17.34
N GLU A 431 9.56 -1.55 -17.91
CA GLU A 431 10.04 -1.56 -19.29
C GLU A 431 10.85 -2.84 -19.59
N ILE A 432 11.86 -3.15 -18.76
CA ILE A 432 12.68 -4.35 -18.86
C ILE A 432 11.81 -5.63 -18.87
N THR A 433 10.73 -5.64 -18.09
CA THR A 433 9.82 -6.80 -18.00
C THR A 433 9.01 -6.96 -19.30
N LEU A 434 8.42 -5.88 -19.81
CA LEU A 434 7.60 -5.89 -21.02
C LEU A 434 8.44 -6.21 -22.27
N ALA A 435 9.62 -5.61 -22.41
CA ALA A 435 10.56 -5.90 -23.50
C ALA A 435 10.95 -7.39 -23.52
N LYS A 436 11.22 -8.00 -22.36
CA LYS A 436 11.53 -9.45 -22.27
C LYS A 436 10.34 -10.33 -22.65
N ILE A 437 9.10 -9.94 -22.33
CA ILE A 437 7.90 -10.67 -22.76
C ILE A 437 7.74 -10.60 -24.28
N LEU A 438 7.81 -9.40 -24.87
CA LEU A 438 7.67 -9.17 -26.31
C LEU A 438 8.71 -9.95 -27.13
N TYR A 439 9.98 -9.91 -26.70
CA TYR A 439 11.07 -10.61 -27.38
C TYR A 439 10.96 -12.14 -27.25
N THR A 440 10.58 -12.65 -26.08
CA THR A 440 10.63 -14.11 -25.79
C THR A 440 9.34 -14.86 -26.13
N SER A 441 8.17 -14.21 -26.11
CA SER A 441 6.87 -14.89 -26.28
C SER A 441 5.91 -14.15 -27.20
N LYS A 442 6.02 -14.43 -28.51
CA LYS A 442 5.11 -13.95 -29.56
C LYS A 442 3.64 -14.38 -29.40
N THR A 443 3.30 -15.21 -28.40
CA THR A 443 1.92 -15.64 -28.10
C THR A 443 1.27 -14.90 -26.93
N THR A 444 2.05 -14.14 -26.15
CA THR A 444 1.55 -13.42 -24.97
C THR A 444 1.01 -12.07 -25.39
N GLN A 445 -0.28 -11.82 -25.15
CA GLN A 445 -0.91 -10.53 -25.39
C GLN A 445 -0.58 -9.57 -24.22
N ILE A 446 -0.36 -8.30 -24.52
CA ILE A 446 -0.12 -7.23 -23.54
C ILE A 446 -1.27 -6.22 -23.60
N ILE A 447 -1.88 -5.94 -22.46
CA ILE A 447 -2.98 -4.99 -22.29
C ILE A 447 -2.55 -3.95 -21.25
N GLY A 448 -2.32 -2.71 -21.70
CA GLY A 448 -2.00 -1.59 -20.83
C GLY A 448 -3.21 -0.72 -20.56
N MET A 449 -3.46 -0.36 -19.30
CA MET A 449 -4.46 0.64 -18.93
C MET A 449 -3.83 1.76 -18.12
N SER A 450 -4.26 3.00 -18.35
CA SER A 450 -3.66 4.19 -17.73
C SER A 450 -4.66 5.32 -17.54
N ALA A 451 -4.35 6.27 -16.66
CA ALA A 451 -4.79 7.66 -16.79
C ALA A 451 -4.40 8.25 -18.16
N THR A 452 -4.92 9.41 -18.50
CA THR A 452 -4.71 10.07 -19.80
C THR A 452 -3.21 10.29 -20.10
N LEU A 453 -2.73 9.66 -21.17
CA LEU A 453 -1.35 9.74 -21.69
C LEU A 453 -1.23 10.81 -22.80
N ASN A 454 -0.01 11.32 -23.02
CA ASN A 454 0.29 12.31 -24.06
C ASN A 454 1.10 11.72 -25.24
N ASN A 455 2.34 11.30 -25.02
CA ASN A 455 3.22 10.67 -26.03
C ASN A 455 2.89 9.19 -26.30
N VAL A 456 1.64 8.93 -26.69
CA VAL A 456 1.12 7.57 -26.85
C VAL A 456 1.76 6.82 -28.03
N GLU A 457 2.13 7.51 -29.09
CA GLU A 457 2.71 6.93 -30.31
C GLU A 457 4.01 6.15 -30.01
N GLU A 458 4.91 6.74 -29.22
CA GLU A 458 6.16 6.09 -28.77
C GLU A 458 5.89 4.81 -27.93
N LEU A 459 4.78 4.79 -27.17
CA LEU A 459 4.35 3.61 -26.39
C LEU A 459 3.64 2.55 -27.25
N GLN A 460 2.92 2.96 -28.30
CA GLN A 460 2.32 2.06 -29.28
C GLN A 460 3.38 1.33 -30.11
N GLU A 461 4.44 2.03 -30.52
CA GLU A 461 5.59 1.43 -31.19
C GLU A 461 6.27 0.40 -30.27
N PHE A 462 6.60 0.79 -29.03
CA PHE A 462 7.24 -0.10 -28.04
C PHE A 462 6.43 -1.37 -27.77
N LEU A 463 5.12 -1.26 -27.54
CA LEU A 463 4.28 -2.41 -27.23
C LEU A 463 3.70 -3.11 -28.46
N ASN A 464 3.97 -2.64 -29.68
CA ASN A 464 3.28 -3.04 -30.91
C ASN A 464 1.75 -3.10 -30.71
N ALA A 465 1.18 -1.99 -30.24
CA ALA A 465 -0.15 -1.93 -29.66
C ALA A 465 -1.07 -0.92 -30.35
N GLU A 466 -2.34 -1.28 -30.46
CA GLU A 466 -3.41 -0.34 -30.81
C GLU A 466 -3.71 0.59 -29.63
N TYR A 467 -4.32 1.74 -29.90
CA TYR A 467 -4.73 2.70 -28.86
C TYR A 467 -6.23 2.96 -28.85
N TYR A 468 -6.80 3.00 -27.66
CA TYR A 468 -8.18 3.44 -27.41
C TYR A 468 -8.20 4.53 -26.34
N THR A 469 -8.95 5.61 -26.58
CA THR A 469 -9.15 6.65 -25.57
C THR A 469 -10.58 7.17 -25.52
N SER A 470 -11.01 7.59 -24.34
CA SER A 470 -12.30 8.24 -24.14
C SER A 470 -12.24 9.20 -22.96
N LYS A 471 -12.93 10.33 -23.09
CA LYS A 471 -13.10 11.34 -22.03
C LYS A 471 -14.25 11.00 -21.06
N PHE A 472 -14.86 9.81 -21.18
CA PHE A 472 -15.97 9.39 -20.34
C PHE A 472 -15.60 9.34 -18.85
N ARG A 473 -16.49 9.90 -18.01
CA ARG A 473 -16.47 9.78 -16.55
C ARG A 473 -17.91 9.57 -16.06
N PRO A 474 -18.17 8.67 -15.10
CA PRO A 474 -19.54 8.37 -14.64
C PRO A 474 -20.16 9.45 -13.74
N VAL A 475 -19.39 10.45 -13.31
CA VAL A 475 -19.82 11.61 -12.52
C VAL A 475 -19.07 12.83 -13.06
N GLU A 476 -19.76 13.96 -13.27
CA GLU A 476 -19.12 15.22 -13.70
C GLU A 476 -18.09 15.68 -12.66
N LEU A 477 -16.92 16.18 -13.09
CA LEU A 477 -15.96 16.85 -12.22
C LEU A 477 -16.08 18.37 -12.41
N LYS A 478 -16.28 19.10 -11.31
CA LYS A 478 -16.12 20.55 -11.26
C LYS A 478 -14.86 20.91 -10.48
N GLU A 479 -13.93 21.58 -11.15
CA GLU A 479 -12.66 22.04 -10.58
C GLU A 479 -12.78 23.51 -10.14
N TYR A 480 -12.38 23.80 -8.91
CA TYR A 480 -12.44 25.13 -8.32
C TYR A 480 -11.09 25.56 -7.74
N LEU A 481 -10.79 26.86 -7.87
CA LEU A 481 -9.65 27.52 -7.23
C LEU A 481 -10.16 28.49 -6.15
N LYS A 482 -9.70 28.34 -4.90
CA LYS A 482 -9.93 29.33 -3.84
C LYS A 482 -8.73 30.28 -3.75
N ILE A 483 -8.96 31.57 -3.96
CA ILE A 483 -7.98 32.63 -3.76
C ILE A 483 -8.60 33.63 -2.77
N ASN A 484 -7.96 33.81 -1.62
CA ASN A 484 -8.52 34.56 -0.49
C ASN A 484 -9.95 34.04 -0.18
N ASP A 485 -10.97 34.90 -0.13
CA ASP A 485 -12.38 34.51 0.11
C ASP A 485 -13.18 34.14 -1.14
N THR A 486 -12.57 34.22 -2.33
CA THR A 486 -13.25 33.99 -3.60
C THR A 486 -12.98 32.59 -4.13
N ILE A 487 -14.04 31.93 -4.61
CA ILE A 487 -14.00 30.65 -5.31
C ILE A 487 -14.28 30.89 -6.79
N TYR A 488 -13.36 30.43 -7.63
CA TYR A 488 -13.41 30.50 -9.08
C TYR A 488 -13.61 29.09 -9.67
N GLU A 489 -14.46 28.94 -10.69
CA GLU A 489 -14.60 27.67 -11.44
C GLU A 489 -13.56 27.67 -12.57
N VAL A 490 -12.83 26.56 -12.72
CA VAL A 490 -11.85 26.39 -13.80
C VAL A 490 -12.59 26.26 -15.12
N ASP A 491 -12.24 27.12 -16.08
CA ASP A 491 -12.76 27.06 -17.46
C ASP A 491 -11.62 27.32 -18.44
N ILE A 492 -11.23 26.26 -19.15
CA ILE A 492 -10.16 26.24 -20.16
C ILE A 492 -10.49 27.19 -21.34
N LYS A 493 -11.77 27.57 -21.52
CA LYS A 493 -12.22 28.50 -22.58
C LYS A 493 -12.13 29.97 -22.17
N ALA A 494 -11.99 30.28 -20.88
CA ALA A 494 -11.89 31.67 -20.42
C ALA A 494 -10.46 32.21 -20.63
N GLU A 495 -10.32 33.49 -20.96
CA GLU A 495 -9.02 34.17 -21.21
C GLU A 495 -7.99 33.98 -20.07
N LYS A 496 -8.47 33.73 -18.84
CA LYS A 496 -7.66 33.56 -17.63
C LYS A 496 -7.57 32.11 -17.15
N GLY A 497 -8.25 31.17 -17.80
CA GLY A 497 -8.38 29.76 -17.38
C GLY A 497 -9.39 29.50 -16.26
N TYR A 498 -10.09 30.53 -15.79
CA TYR A 498 -11.09 30.44 -14.72
C TYR A 498 -12.09 31.59 -14.76
N THR A 499 -13.27 31.37 -14.17
CA THR A 499 -14.37 32.34 -14.04
C THR A 499 -14.78 32.50 -12.57
N PHE A 500 -15.39 33.64 -12.20
CA PHE A 500 -15.91 33.82 -10.83
C PHE A 500 -17.11 32.91 -10.60
N SER A 501 -17.08 32.10 -9.53
CA SER A 501 -18.19 31.23 -9.16
C SER A 501 -18.95 31.78 -7.95
N ARG A 502 -18.27 31.97 -6.80
CA ARG A 502 -18.91 32.50 -5.58
C ARG A 502 -17.92 33.09 -4.57
N LEU A 503 -18.45 33.92 -3.66
CA LEU A 503 -17.76 34.35 -2.45
C LEU A 503 -18.06 33.39 -1.28
N LEU A 504 -17.04 33.03 -0.50
CA LEU A 504 -17.16 32.15 0.68
C LEU A 504 -17.67 32.93 1.90
N LYS A 505 -18.99 33.19 1.95
CA LYS A 505 -19.65 33.99 3.00
C LYS A 505 -19.62 33.31 4.38
N CYS A 506 -18.58 33.53 5.18
CA CYS A 506 -18.42 32.91 6.49
C CYS A 506 -18.33 33.90 7.65
N LYS A 507 -19.13 33.68 8.71
CA LYS A 507 -19.11 34.47 9.95
C LYS A 507 -18.03 33.97 10.92
N TYR A 508 -16.76 34.07 10.54
CA TYR A 508 -15.66 33.70 11.43
C TYR A 508 -15.41 34.79 12.49
N SER A 509 -15.23 34.38 13.74
CA SER A 509 -14.67 35.24 14.79
C SER A 509 -13.17 35.47 14.55
N ASP A 510 -12.59 36.51 15.14
CA ASP A 510 -11.18 36.84 14.89
C ASP A 510 -10.20 35.82 15.50
N HIS A 511 -10.66 34.99 16.44
CA HIS A 511 -9.93 33.79 16.88
C HIS A 511 -9.96 32.68 15.80
N LEU A 512 -11.10 32.46 15.14
CA LEU A 512 -11.21 31.49 14.05
C LEU A 512 -10.32 31.89 12.87
N LYS A 513 -10.35 33.16 12.44
CA LYS A 513 -9.50 33.69 11.34
C LYS A 513 -8.00 33.49 11.60
N LYS A 514 -7.55 33.53 12.86
CA LYS A 514 -6.15 33.31 13.25
C LYS A 514 -5.72 31.84 13.21
N MET A 515 -6.64 30.88 13.32
CA MET A 515 -6.33 29.44 13.32
C MET A 515 -6.68 28.73 12.01
N ASP A 516 -7.68 29.23 11.28
CA ASP A 516 -8.09 28.77 9.96
C ASP A 516 -8.14 29.95 8.96
N PRO A 517 -6.99 30.56 8.61
CA PRO A 517 -6.92 31.64 7.62
C PRO A 517 -7.29 31.15 6.21
N ASP A 518 -7.22 29.85 5.97
CA ASP A 518 -7.59 29.21 4.70
C ASP A 518 -9.12 29.07 4.54
N HIS A 519 -9.90 29.36 5.59
CA HIS A 519 -11.35 29.10 5.69
C HIS A 519 -11.72 27.65 5.31
N LEU A 520 -10.87 26.70 5.69
CA LEU A 520 -10.99 25.27 5.40
C LEU A 520 -12.15 24.60 6.17
N VAL A 521 -12.42 25.03 7.41
CA VAL A 521 -13.54 24.47 8.20
C VAL A 521 -14.86 24.73 7.48
N ALA A 522 -15.06 25.94 6.95
CA ALA A 522 -16.24 26.27 6.14
C ALA A 522 -16.43 25.33 4.95
N LEU A 523 -15.40 25.19 4.09
CA LEU A 523 -15.43 24.32 2.91
C LEU A 523 -15.74 22.86 3.23
N VAL A 524 -15.37 22.39 4.43
CA VAL A 524 -15.66 21.04 4.92
C VAL A 524 -17.11 20.96 5.44
N THR A 525 -17.56 21.92 6.25
CA THR A 525 -18.92 21.95 6.84
C THR A 525 -20.07 22.14 5.83
N GLU A 526 -19.78 22.59 4.61
CA GLU A 526 -20.75 22.55 3.50
C GLU A 526 -21.12 21.12 3.05
N VAL A 527 -20.31 20.12 3.41
CA VAL A 527 -20.36 18.74 2.85
C VAL A 527 -20.64 17.70 3.95
N ILE A 528 -19.93 17.78 5.08
CA ILE A 528 -20.10 16.85 6.19
C ILE A 528 -21.32 17.24 7.07
N PRO A 529 -21.98 16.30 7.78
CA PRO A 529 -21.74 14.86 7.79
C PRO A 529 -22.44 14.09 6.64
N ASN A 530 -23.30 14.76 5.87
CA ASN A 530 -24.20 14.13 4.88
C ASN A 530 -23.45 13.49 3.70
N TYR A 531 -22.33 14.09 3.29
CA TYR A 531 -21.48 13.64 2.21
C TYR A 531 -20.04 13.47 2.70
N SER A 532 -19.24 12.69 1.95
CA SER A 532 -17.84 12.42 2.32
C SER A 532 -16.87 13.40 1.66
N CYS A 533 -15.83 13.81 2.40
CA CYS A 533 -14.80 14.75 1.96
C CYS A 533 -13.39 14.21 2.17
N LEU A 534 -12.46 14.54 1.26
CA LEU A 534 -11.01 14.31 1.40
C LEU A 534 -10.28 15.66 1.43
N VAL A 535 -9.29 15.81 2.31
CA VAL A 535 -8.46 17.02 2.40
C VAL A 535 -6.99 16.64 2.26
N PHE A 536 -6.42 16.84 1.07
CA PHE A 536 -5.00 16.63 0.81
C PHE A 536 -4.16 17.73 1.46
N CYS A 537 -3.17 17.34 2.27
CA CYS A 537 -2.24 18.23 2.96
C CYS A 537 -0.78 17.89 2.60
N PRO A 538 0.14 18.88 2.51
CA PRO A 538 1.52 18.64 2.06
C PRO A 538 2.37 17.72 2.94
N THR A 539 2.10 17.61 4.25
CA THR A 539 2.91 16.80 5.19
C THR A 539 2.06 16.05 6.20
N LYS A 540 2.61 14.95 6.75
CA LYS A 540 1.96 14.09 7.76
C LYS A 540 1.38 14.88 8.93
N LYS A 541 2.24 15.68 9.57
CA LYS A 541 1.94 16.51 10.74
C LYS A 541 0.88 17.57 10.44
N ASN A 542 0.81 18.04 9.18
CA ASN A 542 -0.26 18.92 8.72
C ASN A 542 -1.61 18.16 8.67
N CYS A 543 -1.65 16.90 8.19
CA CYS A 543 -2.87 16.08 8.25
C CYS A 543 -3.39 15.91 9.69
N GLU A 544 -2.50 15.55 10.64
CA GLU A 544 -2.86 15.37 12.05
C GLU A 544 -3.35 16.68 12.67
N ASN A 545 -2.62 17.78 12.46
CA ASN A 545 -2.99 19.12 12.95
C ASN A 545 -4.32 19.63 12.37
N VAL A 546 -4.58 19.41 11.07
CA VAL A 546 -5.83 19.83 10.42
C VAL A 546 -7.02 19.02 10.94
N ALA A 547 -6.87 17.71 11.14
CA ALA A 547 -7.93 16.88 11.70
C ALA A 547 -8.30 17.33 13.13
N ASP A 548 -7.30 17.64 13.96
CA ASP A 548 -7.48 18.14 15.32
C ASP A 548 -8.02 19.60 15.36
N MET A 549 -7.64 20.43 14.40
CA MET A 549 -8.13 21.81 14.24
C MET A 549 -9.62 21.83 13.87
N ILE A 550 -10.02 21.08 12.82
CA ILE A 550 -11.44 21.01 12.41
C ILE A 550 -12.28 20.42 13.55
N CYS A 551 -11.78 19.39 14.23
CA CYS A 551 -12.43 18.78 15.40
C CYS A 551 -12.72 19.76 16.55
N LYS A 552 -11.91 20.81 16.73
CA LYS A 552 -12.12 21.85 17.77
C LYS A 552 -13.22 22.85 17.42
N PHE A 553 -13.56 22.98 16.13
CA PHE A 553 -14.51 23.99 15.63
C PHE A 553 -15.84 23.40 15.14
N LEU A 554 -15.97 22.08 15.05
CA LEU A 554 -17.28 21.44 14.83
C LEU A 554 -18.18 21.52 16.07
N ASN A 555 -19.49 21.66 15.82
CA ASN A 555 -20.52 21.56 16.84
C ASN A 555 -20.54 20.14 17.47
N LYS A 556 -20.87 20.05 18.76
CA LYS A 556 -20.95 18.79 19.52
C LYS A 556 -22.01 17.81 18.98
N ASP A 557 -23.00 18.27 18.21
CA ASP A 557 -23.99 17.37 17.59
C ASP A 557 -23.37 16.35 16.62
N TYR A 558 -22.19 16.63 16.07
CA TYR A 558 -21.42 15.66 15.28
C TYR A 558 -21.01 14.41 16.07
N LEU A 559 -20.98 14.46 17.41
CA LEU A 559 -20.71 13.30 18.27
C LEU A 559 -21.86 12.27 18.20
N LYS A 560 -23.11 12.75 18.20
CA LYS A 560 -24.33 11.94 18.18
C LYS A 560 -24.50 11.19 16.85
N HIS A 561 -24.08 11.81 15.73
CA HIS A 561 -24.18 11.20 14.40
C HIS A 561 -23.36 9.89 14.33
N ARG A 562 -24.06 8.75 14.15
CA ARG A 562 -23.46 7.39 14.08
C ARG A 562 -22.59 7.02 15.29
N GLU A 563 -22.92 7.52 16.49
CA GLU A 563 -22.13 7.34 17.72
C GLU A 563 -21.74 5.86 17.96
N LYS A 564 -22.72 4.94 17.90
CA LYS A 564 -22.49 3.50 18.11
C LYS A 564 -21.46 2.90 17.14
N GLU A 565 -21.57 3.22 15.85
CA GLU A 565 -20.64 2.75 14.82
C GLU A 565 -19.22 3.29 15.07
N LYS A 566 -19.09 4.57 15.45
CA LYS A 566 -17.81 5.19 15.81
C LYS A 566 -17.19 4.58 17.06
N CYS A 567 -18.00 4.26 18.07
CA CYS A 567 -17.54 3.58 19.29
C CYS A 567 -17.03 2.17 19.01
N ASP A 568 -17.71 1.39 18.16
CA ASP A 568 -17.26 0.05 17.77
C ASP A 568 -16.04 0.10 16.85
N PHE A 569 -15.97 1.08 15.95
CA PHE A 569 -14.78 1.39 15.16
C PHE A 569 -13.55 1.73 16.03
N LEU A 570 -13.71 2.56 17.08
CA LEU A 570 -12.63 2.87 18.03
C LEU A 570 -12.13 1.62 18.79
N LYS A 571 -13.03 0.70 19.16
CA LYS A 571 -12.64 -0.61 19.74
C LYS A 571 -11.81 -1.42 18.74
N ASN A 572 -12.24 -1.49 17.48
CA ASN A 572 -11.54 -2.23 16.43
C ASN A 572 -10.15 -1.63 16.13
N LEU A 573 -10.05 -0.31 16.04
CA LEU A 573 -8.77 0.40 15.84
C LEU A 573 -7.78 0.15 16.99
N LYS A 574 -8.27 0.13 18.24
CA LYS A 574 -7.47 -0.24 19.43
C LYS A 574 -7.03 -1.71 19.41
N ASN A 575 -7.91 -2.61 18.98
CA ASN A 575 -7.62 -4.06 18.88
C ASN A 575 -6.56 -4.36 17.81
N VAL A 576 -6.59 -3.65 16.68
CA VAL A 576 -5.54 -3.72 15.64
C VAL A 576 -4.23 -3.11 16.14
N SER A 577 -4.29 -2.01 16.88
CA SER A 577 -3.14 -1.31 17.46
C SER A 577 -2.56 -1.99 18.71
N ASN A 578 -2.74 -3.30 18.87
CA ASN A 578 -2.25 -4.11 20.00
C ASN A 578 -2.57 -3.52 21.40
N GLY A 579 -3.71 -2.83 21.54
CA GLY A 579 -4.17 -2.20 22.78
C GLY A 579 -3.85 -0.71 22.90
N SER A 580 -2.92 -0.18 22.11
CA SER A 580 -2.64 1.25 22.01
C SER A 580 -3.71 1.98 21.17
N LEU A 581 -3.74 3.31 21.23
CA LEU A 581 -4.60 4.14 20.38
C LEU A 581 -3.97 5.53 20.24
N CYS A 582 -3.90 6.07 19.03
CA CYS A 582 -3.36 7.40 18.79
C CYS A 582 -4.17 8.49 19.54
N PRO A 583 -3.53 9.41 20.29
CA PRO A 583 -4.21 10.51 20.96
C PRO A 583 -5.05 11.40 20.03
N VAL A 584 -4.58 11.65 18.81
CA VAL A 584 -5.31 12.45 17.80
C VAL A 584 -6.56 11.69 17.33
N LEU A 585 -6.42 10.44 16.86
CA LEU A 585 -7.58 9.63 16.43
C LEU A 585 -8.61 9.44 17.56
N LYS A 586 -8.16 9.30 18.82
CA LYS A 586 -9.05 9.25 19.99
C LYS A 586 -9.93 10.51 20.14
N ARG A 587 -9.45 11.70 19.71
CA ARG A 587 -10.21 12.95 19.73
C ARG A 587 -11.07 13.16 18.47
N THR A 588 -10.53 12.88 17.29
CA THR A 588 -11.19 13.25 16.02
C THR A 588 -12.29 12.27 15.59
N VAL A 589 -12.09 10.97 15.84
CA VAL A 589 -12.99 9.91 15.36
C VAL A 589 -14.43 10.01 15.91
N PRO A 590 -14.67 10.40 17.19
CA PRO A 590 -16.02 10.71 17.67
C PRO A 590 -16.79 11.74 16.83
N PHE A 591 -16.10 12.68 16.18
CA PHE A 591 -16.74 13.66 15.28
C PHE A 591 -16.95 13.12 13.85
N GLY A 592 -16.43 11.93 13.52
CA GLY A 592 -16.43 11.37 12.16
C GLY A 592 -15.22 11.81 11.32
N ILE A 593 -14.18 12.35 11.97
CA ILE A 593 -12.94 12.83 11.35
C ILE A 593 -11.80 11.86 11.67
N ALA A 594 -10.97 11.55 10.68
CA ALA A 594 -9.64 10.99 10.92
C ALA A 594 -8.60 11.54 9.93
N TYR A 595 -7.39 11.02 10.01
CA TYR A 595 -6.29 11.34 9.09
C TYR A 595 -5.69 10.05 8.52
N HIS A 596 -5.01 10.15 7.37
CA HIS A 596 -4.43 9.01 6.65
C HIS A 596 -3.10 9.37 5.98
N HIS A 597 -2.01 8.69 6.35
CA HIS A 597 -0.68 8.89 5.77
C HIS A 597 0.27 7.73 6.06
N SER A 598 1.41 7.66 5.36
CA SER A 598 2.49 6.65 5.53
C SER A 598 3.02 6.46 6.95
N GLY A 599 2.84 7.43 7.87
CA GLY A 599 3.22 7.29 9.28
C GLY A 599 2.32 6.37 10.12
N LEU A 600 1.17 5.95 9.58
CA LEU A 600 0.27 4.96 10.18
C LEU A 600 0.68 3.54 9.77
N THR A 601 0.40 2.54 10.61
CA THR A 601 0.54 1.14 10.18
C THR A 601 -0.47 0.81 9.08
N SER A 602 -0.15 -0.20 8.27
CA SER A 602 -0.98 -0.59 7.12
C SER A 602 -2.34 -1.16 7.51
N ASP A 603 -2.47 -1.70 8.72
CA ASP A 603 -3.75 -2.23 9.21
C ASP A 603 -4.61 -1.15 9.87
N GLU A 604 -4.02 -0.12 10.50
CA GLU A 604 -4.74 1.11 10.84
C GLU A 604 -5.31 1.78 9.58
N ARG A 605 -4.50 1.89 8.52
CA ARG A 605 -4.92 2.49 7.24
C ARG A 605 -6.11 1.75 6.64
N LYS A 606 -6.05 0.42 6.51
CA LYS A 606 -7.17 -0.40 6.02
C LYS A 606 -8.46 -0.21 6.83
N VAL A 607 -8.35 -0.14 8.15
CA VAL A 607 -9.50 0.05 9.05
C VAL A 607 -10.11 1.45 8.89
N LEU A 608 -9.27 2.49 8.75
CA LEU A 608 -9.70 3.86 8.43
C LEU A 608 -10.37 3.95 7.04
N GLU A 609 -9.81 3.25 6.05
CA GLU A 609 -10.34 3.17 4.67
C GLU A 609 -11.72 2.50 4.65
N GLU A 610 -11.91 1.39 5.36
CA GLU A 610 -13.20 0.69 5.49
C GLU A 610 -14.25 1.55 6.22
N ALA A 611 -13.86 2.25 7.28
CA ALA A 611 -14.76 3.14 8.03
C ALA A 611 -15.17 4.40 7.24
N TYR A 612 -14.32 4.88 6.34
CA TYR A 612 -14.67 5.95 5.41
C TYR A 612 -15.59 5.46 4.29
N ALA A 613 -15.28 4.30 3.68
CA ALA A 613 -16.11 3.69 2.63
C ALA A 613 -17.54 3.34 3.10
N THR A 614 -17.71 3.02 4.39
CA THR A 614 -19.01 2.75 5.03
C THR A 614 -19.72 3.99 5.59
N GLY A 615 -19.09 5.17 5.54
CA GLY A 615 -19.65 6.43 6.02
C GLY A 615 -19.67 6.61 7.55
N VAL A 616 -18.93 5.79 8.30
CA VAL A 616 -18.68 6.00 9.74
C VAL A 616 -17.80 7.23 9.95
N LEU A 617 -16.83 7.42 9.04
CA LEU A 617 -16.04 8.63 8.89
C LEU A 617 -16.54 9.41 7.67
N CYS A 618 -16.82 10.71 7.86
CA CYS A 618 -17.22 11.62 6.78
C CYS A 618 -16.03 12.45 6.25
N LEU A 619 -14.93 12.53 6.98
CA LEU A 619 -13.74 13.32 6.62
C LEU A 619 -12.44 12.53 6.84
N LEU A 620 -11.57 12.52 5.84
CA LEU A 620 -10.16 12.16 5.99
C LEU A 620 -9.26 13.32 5.55
N THR A 621 -8.33 13.72 6.42
CA THR A 621 -7.16 14.54 6.02
C THR A 621 -6.03 13.61 5.60
N CYS A 622 -5.38 13.84 4.46
CA CYS A 622 -4.48 12.84 3.89
C CYS A 622 -3.26 13.42 3.17
N THR A 623 -2.17 12.65 3.11
CA THR A 623 -1.04 12.94 2.22
C THR A 623 -1.31 12.43 0.80
N SER A 624 -0.50 12.88 -0.17
CA SER A 624 -0.48 12.37 -1.55
C SER A 624 -0.44 10.84 -1.65
N THR A 625 0.10 10.14 -0.66
CA THR A 625 0.10 8.68 -0.55
C THR A 625 -1.28 8.01 -0.59
N LEU A 626 -2.38 8.74 -0.35
CA LEU A 626 -3.75 8.22 -0.56
C LEU A 626 -4.23 8.41 -2.00
N ALA A 627 -3.64 9.33 -2.77
CA ALA A 627 -3.97 9.57 -4.17
C ALA A 627 -3.66 8.34 -5.04
N ALA A 628 -2.63 7.58 -4.68
CA ALA A 628 -2.17 6.38 -5.35
C ALA A 628 -2.56 5.09 -4.59
N GLY A 629 -3.03 4.06 -5.31
CA GLY A 629 -3.05 2.67 -4.80
C GLY A 629 -4.23 2.21 -3.91
N VAL A 630 -5.23 3.05 -3.60
CA VAL A 630 -6.47 2.63 -2.89
C VAL A 630 -7.70 3.27 -3.54
N ASN A 631 -8.76 2.51 -3.83
CA ASN A 631 -10.00 3.03 -4.42
C ASN A 631 -10.95 3.67 -3.39
N LEU A 632 -10.69 4.94 -3.03
CA LEU A 632 -11.57 5.75 -2.18
C LEU A 632 -12.00 7.05 -2.90
N PRO A 633 -13.24 7.11 -3.42
CA PRO A 633 -13.86 8.34 -3.93
C PRO A 633 -14.64 9.10 -2.83
N ALA A 634 -14.85 10.39 -3.05
CA ALA A 634 -15.51 11.32 -2.13
C ALA A 634 -16.39 12.34 -2.88
N ARG A 635 -17.39 12.94 -2.24
CA ARG A 635 -18.20 13.99 -2.89
C ARG A 635 -17.35 15.22 -3.23
N ARG A 636 -16.52 15.66 -2.26
CA ARG A 636 -15.62 16.80 -2.41
C ARG A 636 -14.18 16.43 -2.05
N VAL A 637 -13.24 16.83 -2.89
CA VAL A 637 -11.79 16.78 -2.65
C VAL A 637 -11.29 18.21 -2.47
N ILE A 638 -10.47 18.44 -1.44
CA ILE A 638 -9.84 19.75 -1.18
C ILE A 638 -8.33 19.54 -1.17
N LEU A 639 -7.57 20.35 -1.90
CA LEU A 639 -6.11 20.42 -1.83
C LEU A 639 -5.74 21.67 -1.03
N ARG A 640 -5.14 21.52 0.15
CA ARG A 640 -4.85 22.65 1.05
C ARG A 640 -3.77 23.59 0.49
N ALA A 641 -2.86 23.09 -0.35
CA ALA A 641 -1.83 23.87 -1.03
C ALA A 641 -1.34 23.10 -2.28
N PRO A 642 -0.75 23.78 -3.28
CA PRO A 642 -0.28 23.14 -4.52
C PRO A 642 1.08 22.42 -4.37
N TYR A 643 1.36 21.81 -3.20
CA TYR A 643 2.66 21.24 -2.84
C TYR A 643 2.58 19.86 -2.20
N ILE A 644 3.58 19.00 -2.46
CA ILE A 644 3.89 17.78 -1.69
C ILE A 644 5.20 18.07 -0.95
N ALA A 645 5.16 18.03 0.39
CA ALA A 645 6.22 18.55 1.25
C ALA A 645 6.67 19.98 0.84
N THR A 646 7.76 20.10 0.10
CA THR A 646 8.33 21.36 -0.45
C THR A 646 8.26 21.44 -1.98
N GLN A 647 8.00 20.34 -2.67
CA GLN A 647 7.93 20.27 -4.13
C GLN A 647 6.55 20.70 -4.63
N PHE A 648 6.51 21.43 -5.75
CA PHE A 648 5.27 21.83 -6.40
C PHE A 648 4.63 20.61 -7.12
N LEU A 649 3.30 20.55 -7.17
CA LEU A 649 2.57 19.41 -7.76
C LEU A 649 2.87 19.23 -9.25
N LYS A 650 3.15 17.99 -9.66
CA LYS A 650 3.14 17.55 -11.07
C LYS A 650 1.70 17.41 -11.60
N ARG A 651 1.51 17.54 -12.91
CA ARG A 651 0.19 17.48 -13.58
C ARG A 651 -0.53 16.17 -13.32
N ASN A 652 0.22 15.06 -13.38
CA ASN A 652 -0.29 13.72 -13.14
C ASN A 652 -0.71 13.53 -11.68
N GLN A 653 0.07 14.03 -10.71
CA GLN A 653 -0.23 13.97 -9.28
C GLN A 653 -1.51 14.76 -8.94
N TYR A 654 -1.66 15.96 -9.50
CA TYR A 654 -2.89 16.76 -9.36
C TYR A 654 -4.12 15.99 -9.89
N GLN A 655 -4.03 15.44 -11.11
CA GLN A 655 -5.10 14.64 -11.71
C GLN A 655 -5.46 13.37 -10.91
N GLN A 656 -4.48 12.68 -10.32
CA GLN A 656 -4.72 11.54 -9.43
C GLN A 656 -5.47 11.93 -8.14
N MET A 657 -5.24 13.13 -7.59
CA MET A 657 -5.96 13.64 -6.42
C MET A 657 -7.41 14.02 -6.75
N ILE A 658 -7.63 14.88 -7.74
CA ILE A 658 -8.96 15.39 -8.10
C ILE A 658 -9.83 14.31 -8.80
N GLY A 659 -9.19 13.30 -9.39
CA GLY A 659 -9.83 12.10 -9.94
C GLY A 659 -10.65 11.28 -8.94
N ARG A 660 -10.59 11.63 -7.64
CA ARG A 660 -11.34 11.00 -6.54
C ARG A 660 -12.65 11.70 -6.19
N ALA A 661 -12.90 12.89 -6.73
CA ALA A 661 -14.17 13.58 -6.52
C ALA A 661 -15.30 12.91 -7.35
N GLY A 662 -16.47 12.75 -6.74
CA GLY A 662 -17.65 12.10 -7.32
C GLY A 662 -17.65 10.58 -7.12
N ARG A 663 -18.49 10.07 -6.22
CA ARG A 663 -18.73 8.64 -6.01
C ARG A 663 -19.72 8.12 -7.05
N ALA A 664 -19.25 7.31 -8.00
CA ALA A 664 -20.08 6.74 -9.06
C ALA A 664 -21.30 5.99 -8.52
N GLY A 665 -22.49 6.34 -9.00
CA GLY A 665 -23.77 5.76 -8.55
C GLY A 665 -24.31 6.30 -7.22
N ILE A 666 -23.66 7.31 -6.62
CA ILE A 666 -24.11 7.96 -5.37
C ILE A 666 -24.16 9.49 -5.54
N ASP A 667 -23.08 10.10 -6.04
CA ASP A 667 -23.00 11.55 -6.23
C ASP A 667 -23.38 11.94 -7.67
N THR A 668 -24.13 13.03 -7.81
CA THR A 668 -24.46 13.66 -9.10
C THR A 668 -23.28 14.39 -9.73
N VAL A 669 -22.41 14.98 -8.91
CA VAL A 669 -21.25 15.81 -9.29
C VAL A 669 -20.14 15.52 -8.28
N GLY A 670 -18.88 15.52 -8.73
CA GLY A 670 -17.69 15.55 -7.91
C GLY A 670 -17.09 16.96 -7.91
N GLU A 671 -16.74 17.47 -6.73
CA GLU A 671 -16.15 18.81 -6.57
C GLU A 671 -14.69 18.71 -6.16
N SER A 672 -13.80 19.45 -6.84
CA SER A 672 -12.40 19.66 -6.42
C SER A 672 -12.21 21.13 -6.03
N ILE A 673 -11.55 21.41 -4.92
CA ILE A 673 -11.17 22.78 -4.50
C ILE A 673 -9.68 22.83 -4.16
N LEU A 674 -8.89 23.53 -4.97
CA LEU A 674 -7.48 23.82 -4.67
C LEU A 674 -7.38 25.21 -4.01
N ILE A 675 -6.82 25.26 -2.80
CA ILE A 675 -6.59 26.50 -2.05
C ILE A 675 -5.23 27.09 -2.45
N LEU A 676 -5.22 28.40 -2.77
CA LEU A 676 -4.07 29.12 -3.30
C LEU A 676 -3.72 30.36 -2.50
N GLN A 677 -2.41 30.65 -2.44
CA GLN A 677 -1.88 31.97 -2.10
C GLN A 677 -1.64 32.76 -3.39
N GLU A 678 -1.76 34.09 -3.36
CA GLU A 678 -1.68 34.94 -4.56
C GLU A 678 -0.38 34.74 -5.37
N LYS A 679 0.73 34.45 -4.66
CA LYS A 679 2.05 34.11 -5.22
C LYS A 679 2.06 32.86 -6.12
N ASP A 680 1.22 31.87 -5.84
CA ASP A 680 1.24 30.54 -6.50
C ASP A 680 0.34 30.50 -7.75
N LYS A 681 -0.46 31.56 -7.94
CA LYS A 681 -1.49 31.71 -8.96
C LYS A 681 -0.97 31.41 -10.37
N HIS A 682 0.16 31.99 -10.78
CA HIS A 682 0.73 31.76 -12.10
C HIS A 682 1.21 30.32 -12.31
N LEU A 683 1.85 29.72 -11.29
CA LEU A 683 2.30 28.32 -11.35
C LEU A 683 1.12 27.36 -11.46
N VAL A 684 0.02 27.63 -10.75
CA VAL A 684 -1.18 26.77 -10.79
C VAL A 684 -1.98 26.95 -12.07
N LEU A 685 -2.01 28.13 -12.69
CA LEU A 685 -2.59 28.29 -14.02
C LEU A 685 -1.82 27.48 -15.07
N ASN A 686 -0.48 27.45 -14.97
CA ASN A 686 0.34 26.55 -15.78
C ASN A 686 0.01 25.06 -15.46
N LEU A 687 -0.16 24.68 -14.19
CA LEU A 687 -0.54 23.31 -13.77
C LEU A 687 -1.95 22.88 -14.21
N VAL A 688 -2.88 23.82 -14.39
CA VAL A 688 -4.25 23.55 -14.83
C VAL A 688 -4.33 23.46 -16.36
N ASN A 689 -3.60 24.32 -17.06
CA ASN A 689 -3.62 24.43 -18.52
C ASN A 689 -2.57 23.55 -19.23
N SER A 690 -1.57 23.00 -18.52
CA SER A 690 -0.51 22.21 -19.15
C SER A 690 -1.04 20.90 -19.76
N PRO A 691 -0.44 20.46 -20.89
CA PRO A 691 -0.60 19.09 -21.36
C PRO A 691 -0.09 18.11 -20.30
N LEU A 692 -0.54 16.87 -20.41
CA LEU A 692 -0.08 15.79 -19.52
C LEU A 692 1.39 15.47 -19.81
N GLU A 693 2.11 15.07 -18.77
CA GLU A 693 3.55 14.81 -18.85
C GLU A 693 3.84 13.61 -19.76
N ASN A 694 4.88 13.73 -20.59
CA ASN A 694 5.34 12.65 -21.45
C ASN A 694 6.01 11.55 -20.62
N CYS A 695 5.69 10.29 -20.90
CA CYS A 695 6.36 9.14 -20.31
C CYS A 695 7.70 8.94 -21.01
N TYR A 696 8.82 9.17 -20.32
CA TYR A 696 10.16 8.90 -20.85
C TYR A 696 10.81 7.70 -20.14
N SER A 697 11.57 6.89 -20.87
CA SER A 697 12.32 5.78 -20.30
C SER A 697 13.36 6.27 -19.29
N HIS A 698 13.26 5.75 -18.06
CA HIS A 698 14.22 6.00 -16.99
C HIS A 698 15.41 5.02 -17.01
N LEU A 699 15.46 4.10 -17.99
CA LEU A 699 16.47 3.04 -18.07
C LEU A 699 17.91 3.57 -18.09
N GLY A 700 18.12 4.76 -18.67
CA GLY A 700 19.43 5.39 -18.84
C GLY A 700 19.83 6.42 -17.77
N GLN A 701 18.89 7.02 -17.03
CA GLN A 701 19.15 8.21 -16.20
C GLN A 701 20.14 7.94 -15.04
N GLU A 702 19.91 6.91 -14.23
CA GLU A 702 20.82 6.56 -13.13
C GLU A 702 22.07 5.81 -13.62
N ILE A 703 23.12 6.52 -14.07
CA ILE A 703 24.50 6.00 -14.24
C ILE A 703 24.55 4.62 -14.96
N THR A 704 23.71 4.42 -15.98
CA THR A 704 23.50 3.13 -16.68
C THR A 704 23.05 1.93 -15.81
N LYS A 705 22.68 2.09 -14.53
CA LYS A 705 22.23 1.00 -13.63
C LYS A 705 21.13 0.13 -14.25
N GLY A 706 20.08 0.76 -14.78
CA GLY A 706 18.96 0.07 -15.44
C GLY A 706 19.42 -0.77 -16.62
N ILE A 707 20.26 -0.19 -17.48
CA ILE A 707 20.91 -0.90 -18.60
C ILE A 707 21.80 -2.04 -18.08
N GLN A 708 22.65 -1.83 -17.08
CA GLN A 708 23.52 -2.88 -16.52
C GLN A 708 22.70 -4.05 -15.95
N SER A 709 21.59 -3.77 -15.25
CA SER A 709 20.65 -4.78 -14.75
C SER A 709 19.97 -5.55 -15.90
N LEU A 710 19.52 -4.84 -16.93
CA LEU A 710 18.96 -5.44 -18.14
C LEU A 710 19.98 -6.34 -18.85
N LEU A 711 21.20 -5.87 -19.14
CA LEU A 711 22.20 -6.65 -19.87
C LEU A 711 22.64 -7.89 -19.09
N LEU A 712 22.79 -7.80 -17.76
CA LEU A 712 23.03 -8.96 -16.91
C LEU A 712 21.86 -9.96 -16.96
N SER A 713 20.62 -9.45 -16.94
CA SER A 713 19.40 -10.27 -17.09
C SER A 713 19.31 -10.95 -18.45
N LEU A 714 19.67 -10.28 -19.56
CA LEU A 714 19.63 -10.86 -20.91
C LEU A 714 20.62 -12.01 -21.07
N ILE A 715 21.84 -11.86 -20.54
CA ILE A 715 22.89 -12.89 -20.62
C ILE A 715 22.60 -14.04 -19.66
N GLY A 716 22.19 -13.75 -18.42
CA GLY A 716 21.86 -14.78 -17.41
C GLY A 716 20.66 -15.64 -17.80
N LEU A 717 19.61 -15.02 -18.36
CA LEU A 717 18.46 -15.73 -18.93
C LEU A 717 18.72 -16.33 -20.33
N LYS A 718 19.93 -16.14 -20.88
CA LYS A 718 20.38 -16.64 -22.20
C LYS A 718 19.53 -16.15 -23.38
N ILE A 719 18.90 -14.98 -23.23
CA ILE A 719 18.13 -14.29 -24.27
C ILE A 719 19.09 -13.73 -25.33
N ALA A 720 20.23 -13.19 -24.90
CA ALA A 720 21.30 -12.73 -25.78
C ALA A 720 22.67 -13.26 -25.32
N LYS A 721 23.58 -13.48 -26.29
CA LYS A 721 24.91 -14.10 -26.07
C LYS A 721 26.07 -13.22 -26.53
N ASN A 722 25.82 -12.24 -27.38
CA ASN A 722 26.80 -11.38 -28.03
C ASN A 722 26.32 -9.92 -28.00
N LEU A 723 27.20 -8.98 -28.34
CA LEU A 723 26.88 -7.54 -28.35
C LEU A 723 25.78 -7.20 -29.38
N GLU A 724 25.73 -7.92 -30.49
CA GLU A 724 24.73 -7.74 -31.56
C GLU A 724 23.31 -8.12 -31.13
N GLY A 725 23.12 -9.30 -30.51
CA GLY A 725 21.82 -9.70 -29.96
C GLY A 725 21.36 -8.80 -28.81
N ILE A 726 22.32 -8.27 -28.03
CA ILE A 726 22.07 -7.23 -27.04
C ILE A 726 21.58 -5.93 -27.70
N TYR A 727 22.27 -5.47 -28.75
CA TYR A 727 21.90 -4.28 -29.50
C TYR A 727 20.50 -4.41 -30.12
N HIS A 728 20.21 -5.53 -30.79
CA HIS A 728 18.87 -5.81 -31.33
C HIS A 728 17.79 -5.84 -30.25
N PHE A 729 18.06 -6.43 -29.07
CA PHE A 729 17.11 -6.37 -27.96
C PHE A 729 16.88 -4.92 -27.50
N MET A 730 17.97 -4.17 -27.31
CA MET A 730 17.94 -2.79 -26.83
C MET A 730 17.22 -1.84 -27.80
N CYS A 731 17.34 -2.03 -29.12
CA CYS A 731 16.55 -1.28 -30.11
C CYS A 731 15.03 -1.50 -29.97
N ALA A 732 14.59 -2.63 -29.42
CA ALA A 732 13.19 -2.94 -29.14
C ALA A 732 12.74 -2.58 -27.71
N THR A 733 13.54 -1.79 -26.98
CA THR A 733 13.15 -1.18 -25.69
C THR A 733 12.55 0.20 -25.90
N PHE A 734 11.80 0.70 -24.91
CA PHE A 734 11.24 2.06 -24.95
C PHE A 734 12.38 3.10 -24.94
N PHE A 735 13.45 2.84 -24.19
CA PHE A 735 14.71 3.58 -24.28
C PHE A 735 15.30 3.57 -25.69
N GLY A 736 15.26 2.44 -26.40
CA GLY A 736 15.77 2.30 -27.76
C GLY A 736 15.06 3.21 -28.77
N ILE A 737 13.72 3.23 -28.70
CA ILE A 737 12.86 4.10 -29.53
C ILE A 737 13.12 5.58 -29.20
N GLN A 738 13.17 5.92 -27.91
CA GLN A 738 13.40 7.30 -27.44
C GLN A 738 14.88 7.75 -27.48
N GLN A 739 15.83 6.88 -27.84
CA GLN A 739 17.28 7.12 -27.67
C GLN A 739 17.75 8.41 -28.35
N LYS A 740 17.24 8.70 -29.55
CA LYS A 740 17.58 9.92 -30.32
C LYS A 740 17.20 11.21 -29.60
N ARG A 741 16.22 11.17 -28.69
CA ARG A 741 15.68 12.32 -27.94
C ARG A 741 16.23 12.40 -26.52
N LEU A 742 16.66 11.28 -25.95
CA LEU A 742 17.17 11.18 -24.58
C LEU A 742 18.71 11.15 -24.50
N SER A 743 19.42 10.92 -25.60
CA SER A 743 20.88 10.82 -25.65
C SER A 743 21.42 11.05 -27.07
N GLU A 744 21.39 12.31 -27.53
CA GLU A 744 21.90 12.73 -28.84
C GLU A 744 23.40 12.44 -29.01
N GLU A 745 24.20 12.62 -27.95
CA GLU A 745 25.66 12.51 -27.98
C GLU A 745 26.23 11.09 -28.20
N LYS A 746 25.45 10.03 -27.89
CA LYS A 746 26.01 8.68 -27.66
C LYS A 746 25.16 7.60 -28.31
N SER A 747 25.78 6.82 -29.21
CA SER A 747 25.11 5.71 -29.88
C SER A 747 24.66 4.62 -28.89
N LEU A 748 23.50 4.01 -29.11
CA LEU A 748 22.99 2.90 -28.29
C LEU A 748 23.99 1.71 -28.24
N TRP A 749 24.75 1.49 -29.31
CA TRP A 749 25.85 0.52 -29.36
C TRP A 749 26.96 0.83 -28.36
N GLU A 750 27.40 2.09 -28.27
CA GLU A 750 28.37 2.51 -27.26
C GLU A 750 27.85 2.41 -25.83
N ILE A 751 26.58 2.77 -25.60
CA ILE A 751 25.96 2.68 -24.27
C ILE A 751 25.97 1.21 -23.81
N CYS A 752 25.61 0.28 -24.70
CA CYS A 752 25.72 -1.16 -24.45
C CYS A 752 27.18 -1.59 -24.19
N ARG A 753 28.13 -1.14 -25.02
CA ARG A 753 29.58 -1.44 -24.87
C ARG A 753 30.14 -0.95 -23.52
N LYS A 754 29.79 0.28 -23.12
CA LYS A 754 30.21 0.91 -21.85
C LYS A 754 29.59 0.19 -20.65
N ALA A 755 28.30 -0.16 -20.70
CA ALA A 755 27.63 -0.94 -19.66
C ALA A 755 28.23 -2.36 -19.51
N LEU A 756 28.52 -3.06 -20.61
CA LEU A 756 29.16 -4.38 -20.58
C LEU A 756 30.59 -4.34 -20.03
N ALA A 757 31.37 -3.31 -20.35
CA ALA A 757 32.70 -3.11 -19.78
C ALA A 757 32.61 -3.01 -18.24
N SER A 758 31.71 -2.18 -17.71
CA SER A 758 31.51 -2.04 -16.27
C SER A 758 31.01 -3.35 -15.61
N LEU A 759 30.16 -4.14 -16.27
CA LEU A 759 29.74 -5.45 -15.78
C LEU A 759 30.88 -6.49 -15.76
N MET A 760 31.84 -6.41 -16.69
CA MET A 760 33.05 -7.23 -16.68
C MET A 760 34.04 -6.79 -15.59
N GLU A 761 34.26 -5.48 -15.43
CA GLU A 761 35.08 -4.90 -14.35
C GLU A 761 34.56 -5.27 -12.96
N LYS A 762 33.24 -5.31 -12.78
CA LYS A 762 32.56 -5.80 -11.56
C LYS A 762 32.61 -7.32 -11.39
N GLY A 763 33.19 -8.08 -12.32
CA GLY A 763 33.28 -9.55 -12.26
C GLY A 763 31.94 -10.28 -12.41
N LEU A 764 30.90 -9.63 -12.95
CA LEU A 764 29.56 -10.21 -13.11
C LEU A 764 29.42 -10.95 -14.45
N LEU A 765 30.21 -10.55 -15.45
CA LEU A 765 30.29 -11.17 -16.78
C LEU A 765 31.74 -11.56 -17.13
N GLN A 766 31.87 -12.59 -17.95
CA GLN A 766 33.15 -13.06 -18.51
C GLN A 766 32.99 -13.29 -20.03
N LYS A 767 34.03 -12.96 -20.81
CA LYS A 767 34.13 -13.36 -22.22
C LYS A 767 34.62 -14.80 -22.33
N ARG A 768 33.98 -15.59 -23.19
CA ARG A 768 34.42 -16.93 -23.58
C ARG A 768 34.63 -16.97 -25.08
N SER A 769 35.88 -17.07 -25.51
CA SER A 769 36.20 -17.42 -26.89
C SER A 769 35.75 -18.84 -27.17
N VAL A 770 34.96 -19.04 -28.23
CA VAL A 770 34.57 -20.37 -28.70
C VAL A 770 35.13 -20.55 -30.11
N CYS A 771 36.37 -21.04 -30.20
CA CYS A 771 36.99 -21.39 -31.48
C CYS A 771 36.16 -22.47 -32.16
N LYS A 772 35.53 -22.15 -33.29
CA LYS A 772 34.72 -23.09 -34.09
C LYS A 772 35.38 -23.52 -35.40
N ASN A 773 36.36 -22.75 -35.86
CA ASN A 773 37.42 -23.06 -36.81
C ASN A 773 38.51 -21.98 -36.64
N GLU A 774 39.63 -22.08 -37.35
CA GLU A 774 40.80 -21.19 -37.12
C GLU A 774 40.54 -19.72 -37.50
N GLU A 775 39.55 -19.42 -38.34
CA GLU A 775 39.32 -18.08 -38.89
C GLU A 775 38.19 -17.26 -38.22
N GLU A 776 37.31 -17.87 -37.41
CA GLU A 776 36.23 -17.16 -36.69
C GLU A 776 36.29 -17.35 -35.16
N SER A 777 36.88 -16.37 -34.47
CA SER A 777 36.90 -16.29 -33.00
C SER A 777 35.65 -15.58 -32.43
N GLN A 778 34.50 -16.24 -32.51
CA GLN A 778 33.27 -15.72 -31.90
C GLN A 778 33.39 -15.68 -30.36
N CYS A 779 33.25 -14.47 -29.79
CA CYS A 779 33.26 -14.24 -28.35
C CYS A 779 31.83 -14.30 -27.77
N GLU A 780 31.47 -15.42 -27.13
CA GLU A 780 30.24 -15.49 -26.34
C GLU A 780 30.45 -14.79 -24.97
N LEU A 781 29.43 -14.08 -24.50
CA LEU A 781 29.37 -13.53 -23.14
C LEU A 781 28.72 -14.58 -22.23
N GLN A 782 29.38 -14.87 -21.11
CA GLN A 782 28.90 -15.81 -20.09
C GLN A 782 28.77 -15.10 -18.74
N ILE A 783 27.69 -15.37 -18.01
CA ILE A 783 27.48 -14.87 -16.65
C ILE A 783 28.37 -15.63 -15.64
N THR A 784 28.93 -14.93 -14.66
CA THR A 784 29.72 -15.55 -13.57
C THR A 784 28.79 -16.07 -12.46
N LYS A 785 29.29 -16.88 -11.52
CA LYS A 785 28.50 -17.27 -10.33
C LYS A 785 28.01 -16.05 -9.54
N LEU A 786 28.82 -15.00 -9.43
CA LEU A 786 28.45 -13.74 -8.77
C LEU A 786 27.36 -12.98 -9.56
N GLY A 787 27.48 -12.92 -10.88
CA GLY A 787 26.44 -12.36 -11.76
C GLY A 787 25.10 -13.09 -11.62
N GLN A 788 25.14 -14.43 -11.61
CA GLN A 788 23.95 -15.27 -11.46
C GLN A 788 23.29 -15.10 -10.08
N ALA A 789 24.10 -15.03 -9.02
CA ALA A 789 23.63 -14.74 -7.66
C ALA A 789 22.97 -13.35 -7.58
N SER A 790 23.55 -12.34 -8.24
CA SER A 790 22.98 -10.97 -8.30
C SER A 790 21.62 -10.95 -9.01
N LEU A 791 21.52 -11.66 -10.14
CA LEU A 791 20.29 -11.75 -10.94
C LEU A 791 19.16 -12.43 -10.18
N LYS A 792 19.43 -13.55 -9.50
CA LYS A 792 18.43 -14.27 -8.68
C LYS A 792 18.12 -13.58 -7.35
N GLY A 793 19.09 -12.89 -6.77
CA GLY A 793 18.89 -12.03 -5.60
C GLY A 793 18.07 -10.78 -5.91
N THR A 794 17.95 -10.37 -7.19
CA THR A 794 17.30 -9.11 -7.61
C THR A 794 17.84 -7.88 -6.86
N LEU A 795 19.17 -7.84 -6.67
CA LEU A 795 19.88 -6.80 -5.93
C LEU A 795 20.31 -5.64 -6.85
N ASP A 796 20.41 -4.41 -6.33
CA ASP A 796 21.13 -3.33 -7.03
C ASP A 796 22.62 -3.74 -7.19
N LEU A 797 23.11 -3.64 -8.42
CA LEU A 797 24.48 -3.93 -8.81
C LEU A 797 25.50 -2.98 -8.16
N ALA A 798 25.06 -1.84 -7.61
CA ALA A 798 25.86 -0.99 -6.73
C ALA A 798 26.22 -1.69 -5.41
N TYR A 799 25.26 -2.37 -4.76
CA TYR A 799 25.45 -2.98 -3.44
C TYR A 799 25.98 -4.42 -3.49
N CYS A 800 25.90 -5.12 -4.63
CA CYS A 800 26.41 -6.49 -4.79
C CYS A 800 27.83 -6.69 -4.24
N GLY A 801 28.77 -5.80 -4.61
CA GLY A 801 30.16 -5.88 -4.18
C GLY A 801 30.37 -5.61 -2.69
N THR A 802 29.48 -4.83 -2.06
CA THR A 802 29.47 -4.55 -0.62
C THR A 802 28.87 -5.73 0.14
N LEU A 803 27.73 -6.26 -0.31
CA LEU A 803 27.08 -7.44 0.28
C LEU A 803 28.01 -8.66 0.27
N TYR A 804 28.70 -8.92 -0.83
CA TYR A 804 29.67 -10.02 -0.91
C TYR A 804 30.77 -9.89 0.15
N LYS A 805 31.30 -8.68 0.36
CA LYS A 805 32.31 -8.39 1.39
C LYS A 805 31.74 -8.52 2.80
N ASP A 806 30.55 -7.97 3.06
CA ASP A 806 29.87 -8.05 4.35
C ASP A 806 29.59 -9.51 4.76
N LEU A 807 29.05 -10.32 3.84
CA LEU A 807 28.80 -11.75 4.07
C LEU A 807 30.09 -12.53 4.31
N LYS A 808 31.17 -12.22 3.57
CA LYS A 808 32.48 -12.87 3.71
C LYS A 808 33.17 -12.54 5.04
N LYS A 809 33.23 -11.25 5.40
CA LYS A 809 33.66 -10.79 6.74
C LYS A 809 32.77 -11.40 7.84
N GLY A 810 31.48 -11.57 7.58
CA GLY A 810 30.56 -12.26 8.47
C GLY A 810 30.94 -13.72 8.72
N LEU A 811 31.42 -14.47 7.71
CA LEU A 811 31.90 -15.85 7.89
C LEU A 811 33.16 -15.92 8.78
N GLU A 812 34.02 -14.90 8.73
CA GLU A 812 35.22 -14.80 9.55
C GLU A 812 34.91 -14.58 11.06
N GLY A 813 33.69 -14.14 11.40
CA GLY A 813 33.32 -13.72 12.76
C GLY A 813 31.82 -13.79 13.08
N LEU A 814 31.14 -14.87 12.70
CA LEU A 814 29.67 -14.97 12.82
C LEU A 814 29.21 -15.20 14.28
N VAL A 815 28.91 -14.12 15.00
CA VAL A 815 28.19 -14.19 16.28
C VAL A 815 26.80 -14.81 16.09
N LEU A 816 26.58 -16.00 16.65
CA LEU A 816 25.32 -16.74 16.64
C LEU A 816 24.57 -16.74 17.98
N GLU A 817 25.11 -16.06 19.01
CA GLU A 817 24.46 -15.91 20.33
C GLU A 817 23.11 -15.17 20.23
N SER A 818 22.97 -14.28 19.24
CA SER A 818 21.72 -13.59 18.95
C SER A 818 21.56 -13.30 17.45
N TYR A 819 20.33 -12.98 17.02
CA TYR A 819 20.05 -12.62 15.63
C TYR A 819 20.61 -11.24 15.21
N LEU A 820 21.19 -10.44 16.12
CA LEU A 820 21.61 -9.06 15.82
C LEU A 820 22.60 -8.97 14.64
N HIS A 821 23.57 -9.87 14.55
CA HIS A 821 24.54 -9.86 13.46
C HIS A 821 23.92 -10.24 12.11
N LEU A 822 23.03 -11.24 12.10
CA LEU A 822 22.27 -11.62 10.90
C LEU A 822 21.33 -10.49 10.46
N ILE A 823 20.66 -9.82 11.40
CA ILE A 823 19.81 -8.65 11.13
C ILE A 823 20.62 -7.50 10.54
N TYR A 824 21.85 -7.26 10.99
CA TYR A 824 22.73 -6.26 10.39
C TYR A 824 23.05 -6.59 8.92
N LEU A 825 23.45 -7.84 8.63
CA LEU A 825 23.70 -8.31 7.26
C LEU A 825 22.46 -8.20 6.36
N THR A 826 21.25 -8.36 6.92
CA THR A 826 19.97 -8.23 6.21
C THR A 826 19.28 -6.88 6.40
N THR A 827 19.95 -5.86 6.96
CA THR A 827 19.41 -4.51 7.01
C THR A 827 19.64 -3.87 5.64
N PRO A 828 18.58 -3.35 4.96
CA PRO A 828 18.70 -2.79 3.61
C PRO A 828 19.69 -1.62 3.55
N TYR A 829 20.34 -1.41 2.41
CA TYR A 829 21.34 -0.35 2.22
C TYR A 829 20.71 1.00 1.82
N ASP A 830 19.57 0.97 1.13
CA ASP A 830 18.76 2.10 0.66
C ASP A 830 18.25 2.97 1.83
N MET A 831 17.68 2.35 2.88
CA MET A 831 17.12 3.07 4.03
C MET A 831 18.19 3.75 4.95
N VAL A 832 19.48 3.52 4.68
CA VAL A 832 20.59 3.98 5.53
C VAL A 832 20.86 5.48 5.40
N SER A 833 20.63 6.07 4.22
CA SER A 833 20.81 7.50 3.93
C SER A 833 19.81 8.38 4.70
N GLN A 834 18.53 7.98 4.65
CA GLN A 834 17.39 8.61 5.32
C GLN A 834 17.52 8.58 6.86
N CYS A 835 18.21 7.58 7.41
CA CYS A 835 18.37 7.42 8.85
C CYS A 835 19.16 8.57 9.50
N ARG A 836 18.60 9.13 10.57
CA ARG A 836 19.28 10.08 11.48
C ARG A 836 19.09 9.58 12.93
N PRO A 837 20.07 8.86 13.51
CA PRO A 837 19.97 8.38 14.88
C PRO A 837 19.88 9.51 15.90
N ASP A 838 18.95 9.39 16.86
CA ASP A 838 19.06 10.11 18.12
C ASP A 838 20.15 9.42 18.96
N TRP A 839 21.23 10.13 19.27
CA TRP A 839 22.40 9.55 19.93
C TRP A 839 22.15 9.16 21.39
N MET A 840 21.22 9.81 22.09
CA MET A 840 20.85 9.46 23.47
C MET A 840 19.96 8.22 23.50
N ILE A 841 19.08 8.06 22.52
CA ILE A 841 18.35 6.80 22.28
C ILE A 841 19.32 5.69 21.88
N TYR A 842 20.25 5.96 20.95
CA TYR A 842 21.26 5.00 20.47
C TYR A 842 22.11 4.46 21.64
N LEU A 843 22.70 5.35 22.43
CA LEU A 843 23.47 4.96 23.63
C LEU A 843 22.60 4.11 24.57
N ARG A 844 21.41 4.59 24.93
CA ARG A 844 20.49 3.84 25.80
C ARG A 844 20.16 2.44 25.26
N GLN A 845 19.96 2.27 23.96
CA GLN A 845 19.69 0.95 23.37
C GLN A 845 20.95 0.07 23.31
N PHE A 846 22.14 0.65 23.14
CA PHE A 846 23.42 -0.05 23.23
C PHE A 846 23.69 -0.58 24.65
N ASP A 847 23.36 0.21 25.67
CA ASP A 847 23.53 -0.15 27.08
C ASP A 847 22.59 -1.29 27.51
N HIS A 848 21.50 -1.54 26.77
CA HIS A 848 20.56 -2.66 26.98
C HIS A 848 20.98 -3.95 26.24
N LEU A 849 22.07 -3.95 25.48
CA LEU A 849 22.59 -5.13 24.80
C LEU A 849 23.40 -6.00 25.77
N ASN A 850 23.34 -7.32 25.59
CA ASN A 850 24.20 -8.22 26.34
C ASN A 850 25.67 -8.19 25.82
N SER A 851 26.59 -8.81 26.55
CA SER A 851 28.02 -8.80 26.19
C SER A 851 28.37 -9.58 24.89
N GLY A 852 27.46 -10.40 24.35
CA GLY A 852 27.57 -11.00 23.02
C GLY A 852 27.09 -10.04 21.92
N GLU A 853 25.97 -9.37 22.16
CA GLU A 853 25.35 -8.37 21.29
C GLU A 853 26.25 -7.12 21.14
N GLN A 854 26.90 -6.65 22.21
CA GLN A 854 27.86 -5.55 22.15
C GLN A 854 29.12 -5.91 21.32
N LYS A 855 29.56 -7.17 21.31
CA LYS A 855 30.65 -7.62 20.42
C LYS A 855 30.27 -7.54 18.94
N VAL A 856 28.99 -7.69 18.58
CA VAL A 856 28.53 -7.51 17.19
C VAL A 856 28.82 -6.10 16.70
N ALA A 857 28.54 -5.08 17.50
CA ALA A 857 28.84 -3.69 17.15
C ALA A 857 30.34 -3.46 16.91
N ALA A 858 31.20 -4.02 17.78
CA ALA A 858 32.65 -3.96 17.62
C ALA A 858 33.15 -4.68 16.35
N ILE A 859 32.60 -5.85 16.02
CA ILE A 859 32.91 -6.61 14.79
C ILE A 859 32.46 -5.84 13.54
N VAL A 860 31.26 -5.25 13.58
CA VAL A 860 30.73 -4.38 12.52
C VAL A 860 31.65 -3.18 12.28
N GLY A 861 32.12 -2.54 13.36
CA GLY A 861 33.10 -1.44 13.34
C GLY A 861 32.72 -0.23 14.21
N VAL A 862 31.64 -0.32 14.98
CA VAL A 862 31.13 0.76 15.84
C VAL A 862 31.48 0.46 17.30
N SER A 863 32.49 1.15 17.85
CA SER A 863 32.85 1.00 19.26
C SER A 863 31.89 1.77 20.16
N GLU A 864 31.59 1.22 21.34
CA GLU A 864 30.88 1.89 22.44
C GLU A 864 31.37 3.34 22.64
N SER A 865 32.70 3.51 22.76
CA SER A 865 33.36 4.81 22.97
C SER A 865 33.14 5.85 21.87
N PHE A 866 32.63 5.46 20.69
CA PHE A 866 32.19 6.37 19.63
C PHE A 866 30.75 6.83 19.90
N ILE A 867 29.85 5.91 20.25
CA ILE A 867 28.44 6.19 20.56
C ILE A 867 28.35 7.11 21.78
N THR A 868 29.07 6.80 22.88
CA THR A 868 29.10 7.63 24.10
C THR A 868 29.59 9.05 23.81
N LYS A 869 30.56 9.21 22.90
CA LYS A 869 31.10 10.52 22.50
C LYS A 869 30.14 11.31 21.62
N LYS A 870 29.45 10.66 20.67
CA LYS A 870 28.37 11.31 19.91
C LYS A 870 27.22 11.76 20.81
N ALA A 871 26.79 10.90 21.74
CA ALA A 871 25.73 11.19 22.70
C ALA A 871 26.06 12.37 23.63
N SER A 872 27.32 12.47 24.08
CA SER A 872 27.82 13.59 24.91
C SER A 872 28.30 14.81 24.10
N GLY A 873 28.05 14.86 22.78
CA GLY A 873 28.44 15.98 21.90
C GLY A 873 29.96 16.17 21.71
N GLN A 874 30.78 15.21 22.13
CA GLN A 874 32.25 15.33 22.08
C GLN A 874 32.81 15.17 20.67
N ALA A 875 33.84 15.96 20.35
CA ALA A 875 34.58 15.85 19.09
C ALA A 875 35.32 14.50 18.99
N ILE A 876 35.23 13.85 17.83
CA ILE A 876 35.77 12.50 17.59
C ILE A 876 36.95 12.57 16.61
N LYS A 877 38.08 11.96 16.98
CA LYS A 877 39.34 11.97 16.20
C LYS A 877 39.47 10.85 15.16
N LYS A 878 38.63 9.81 15.24
CA LYS A 878 38.52 8.75 14.23
C LYS A 878 37.26 9.00 13.43
N ASP A 879 37.39 9.12 12.12
CA ASP A 879 36.23 9.01 11.25
C ASP A 879 35.75 7.56 11.20
N VAL A 880 34.44 7.37 11.11
CA VAL A 880 33.77 6.07 11.07
C VAL A 880 32.61 6.22 10.09
N ASP A 881 32.55 5.33 9.09
CA ASP A 881 31.56 5.42 8.01
C ASP A 881 30.14 5.55 8.60
N ARG A 882 29.52 6.70 8.31
CA ARG A 882 28.16 7.03 8.72
C ARG A 882 27.17 5.97 8.28
N ASN A 883 27.39 5.30 7.15
CA ASN A 883 26.51 4.24 6.66
C ASN A 883 26.52 3.03 7.60
N ILE A 884 27.70 2.59 8.05
CA ILE A 884 27.84 1.50 9.03
C ILE A 884 27.13 1.86 10.34
N VAL A 885 27.33 3.08 10.83
CA VAL A 885 26.71 3.58 12.09
C VAL A 885 25.19 3.68 11.99
N ASN A 886 24.66 4.22 10.88
CA ASN A 886 23.23 4.32 10.61
C ASN A 886 22.59 2.93 10.44
N ARG A 887 23.23 2.03 9.69
CA ARG A 887 22.75 0.66 9.45
C ARG A 887 22.70 -0.15 10.74
N LEU A 888 23.67 0.01 11.64
CA LEU A 888 23.63 -0.60 12.96
C LEU A 888 22.47 -0.03 13.83
N TYR A 889 22.17 1.28 13.76
CA TYR A 889 20.99 1.84 14.46
C TYR A 889 19.67 1.21 13.96
N LEU A 890 19.48 1.13 12.64
CA LEU A 890 18.33 0.44 12.04
C LEU A 890 18.29 -1.05 12.41
N SER A 891 19.44 -1.70 12.54
CA SER A 891 19.54 -3.08 13.03
C SER A 891 19.04 -3.22 14.48
N LEU A 892 19.30 -2.24 15.35
CA LEU A 892 18.79 -2.22 16.72
C LEU A 892 17.27 -2.00 16.78
N VAL A 893 16.70 -1.18 15.87
CA VAL A 893 15.24 -1.03 15.72
C VAL A 893 14.62 -2.37 15.35
N LEU A 894 15.13 -3.02 14.30
CA LEU A 894 14.68 -4.34 13.83
C LEU A 894 14.84 -5.44 14.89
N PHE A 895 15.97 -5.46 15.59
CA PHE A 895 16.26 -6.45 16.64
C PHE A 895 15.36 -6.29 17.86
N THR A 896 15.11 -5.05 18.28
CA THR A 896 14.14 -4.75 19.35
C THR A 896 12.73 -5.15 18.92
N LEU A 897 12.35 -4.86 17.67
CA LEU A 897 11.06 -5.26 17.12
C LEU A 897 10.90 -6.80 17.09
N LEU A 898 11.96 -7.54 16.78
CA LEU A 898 11.97 -9.00 16.81
C LEU A 898 11.87 -9.57 18.24
N LYS A 899 12.43 -8.88 19.25
CA LYS A 899 12.30 -9.23 20.68
C LYS A 899 10.92 -8.89 21.25
N GLU A 900 10.35 -7.72 20.92
CA GLU A 900 9.12 -7.21 21.53
C GLU A 900 7.82 -7.57 20.76
N THR A 901 7.91 -7.85 19.45
CA THR A 901 6.76 -8.13 18.55
C THR A 901 5.66 -7.06 18.56
N ASN A 902 6.01 -5.80 18.85
CA ASN A 902 5.04 -4.70 18.94
C ASN A 902 5.59 -3.39 18.34
N VAL A 903 5.10 -3.06 17.14
CA VAL A 903 5.48 -1.85 16.38
C VAL A 903 5.26 -0.56 17.17
N TRP A 904 4.21 -0.47 18.01
CA TRP A 904 3.92 0.74 18.80
C TRP A 904 4.98 1.01 19.86
N ARG A 905 5.38 -0.01 20.63
CA ARG A 905 6.41 0.13 21.66
C ARG A 905 7.75 0.53 21.07
N VAL A 906 8.15 -0.08 19.94
CA VAL A 906 9.39 0.27 19.25
C VAL A 906 9.33 1.68 18.64
N SER A 907 8.18 2.07 18.07
CA SER A 907 7.92 3.43 17.58
C SER A 907 8.13 4.49 18.66
N GLU A 908 7.58 4.26 19.86
CA GLU A 908 7.76 5.14 21.03
C GLU A 908 9.21 5.12 21.54
N LYS A 909 9.82 3.93 21.69
CA LYS A 909 11.16 3.72 22.25
C LYS A 909 12.29 4.36 21.41
N PHE A 910 12.13 4.38 20.08
CA PHE A 910 13.10 4.96 19.14
C PHE A 910 12.69 6.34 18.60
N ASN A 911 11.55 6.90 19.04
CA ASN A 911 10.98 8.15 18.53
C ASN A 911 10.83 8.19 16.98
N MET A 912 10.36 7.08 16.40
CA MET A 912 10.15 6.92 14.95
C MET A 912 8.67 6.65 14.66
N SER A 913 8.14 7.12 13.52
CA SER A 913 6.72 6.86 13.20
C SER A 913 6.44 5.36 13.01
N ARG A 914 5.33 4.85 13.56
CA ARG A 914 4.96 3.43 13.52
C ARG A 914 4.85 2.86 12.11
N GLY A 915 4.43 3.67 11.13
CA GLY A 915 4.48 3.31 9.71
C GLY A 915 5.91 3.14 9.17
N TYR A 916 6.85 4.02 9.53
CA TYR A 916 8.27 3.86 9.16
C TYR A 916 8.88 2.59 9.78
N VAL A 917 8.59 2.29 11.05
CA VAL A 917 9.05 1.05 11.71
C VAL A 917 8.49 -0.20 11.00
N GLN A 918 7.24 -0.18 10.54
CA GLN A 918 6.67 -1.26 9.71
C GLN A 918 7.29 -1.31 8.31
N ASN A 919 7.60 -0.18 7.69
CA ASN A 919 8.26 -0.14 6.37
C ASN A 919 9.68 -0.70 6.45
N LEU A 920 10.45 -0.35 7.49
CA LEU A 920 11.77 -0.91 7.77
C LEU A 920 11.72 -2.43 7.94
N LEU A 921 10.73 -2.95 8.68
CA LEU A 921 10.49 -4.39 8.80
C LEU A 921 10.20 -5.06 7.46
N ASN A 922 9.31 -4.47 6.65
CA ASN A 922 8.95 -4.98 5.32
C ASN A 922 10.13 -4.95 4.34
N GLY A 923 10.94 -3.88 4.39
CA GLY A 923 12.17 -3.73 3.62
C GLY A 923 13.20 -4.79 4.02
N ALA A 924 13.49 -4.92 5.31
CA ALA A 924 14.40 -5.94 5.84
C ALA A 924 13.93 -7.37 5.55
N ALA A 925 12.63 -7.67 5.64
CA ALA A 925 12.08 -8.97 5.27
C ALA A 925 12.26 -9.27 3.77
N SER A 926 12.05 -8.27 2.91
CA SER A 926 12.22 -8.40 1.46
C SER A 926 13.70 -8.56 1.09
N PHE A 927 14.57 -7.70 1.64
CA PHE A 927 16.02 -7.76 1.43
C PHE A 927 16.64 -9.04 2.00
N CYS A 928 16.17 -9.54 3.15
CA CYS A 928 16.55 -10.86 3.68
C CYS A 928 16.23 -12.00 2.70
N SER A 929 15.13 -11.90 1.93
CA SER A 929 14.81 -12.85 0.85
C SER A 929 15.76 -12.68 -0.35
N CYS A 930 16.13 -11.44 -0.71
CA CYS A 930 17.11 -11.16 -1.77
C CYS A 930 18.50 -11.73 -1.42
N VAL A 931 18.99 -11.48 -0.20
CA VAL A 931 20.25 -12.02 0.33
C VAL A 931 20.20 -13.55 0.42
N LEU A 932 19.07 -14.14 0.85
CA LEU A 932 18.88 -15.58 0.85
C LEU A 932 19.11 -16.18 -0.55
N HIS A 933 18.42 -15.67 -1.59
CA HIS A 933 18.58 -16.19 -2.96
C HIS A 933 19.98 -15.92 -3.54
N PHE A 934 20.63 -14.82 -3.19
CA PHE A 934 22.04 -14.57 -3.52
C PHE A 934 22.97 -15.64 -2.90
N CYS A 935 22.71 -16.04 -1.65
CA CYS A 935 23.42 -17.14 -0.98
C CYS A 935 23.04 -18.55 -1.48
N GLU A 936 21.96 -18.74 -2.25
CA GLU A 936 21.61 -20.06 -2.81
C GLU A 936 22.47 -20.46 -4.01
N GLU A 937 22.99 -19.49 -4.78
CA GLU A 937 23.86 -19.73 -5.96
C GLU A 937 25.36 -19.76 -5.61
N LEU A 938 25.74 -19.36 -4.39
CA LEU A 938 27.12 -19.29 -3.91
C LEU A 938 27.36 -20.32 -2.81
N GLU A 939 27.95 -21.46 -3.17
CA GLU A 939 28.19 -22.61 -2.29
C GLU A 939 28.95 -22.28 -1.00
N GLU A 940 29.84 -21.28 -1.03
CA GLU A 940 30.56 -20.78 0.16
C GLU A 940 29.66 -20.14 1.22
N PHE A 941 28.46 -19.69 0.85
CA PHE A 941 27.46 -19.07 1.75
C PHE A 941 26.36 -20.02 2.22
N TRP A 942 26.57 -21.34 2.16
CA TRP A 942 25.59 -22.36 2.59
C TRP A 942 25.09 -22.18 4.03
N VAL A 943 25.92 -21.64 4.93
CA VAL A 943 25.56 -21.34 6.33
C VAL A 943 24.44 -20.31 6.39
N TYR A 944 24.55 -19.22 5.62
CA TYR A 944 23.52 -18.19 5.54
C TYR A 944 22.22 -18.72 4.94
N ARG A 945 22.28 -19.62 3.95
CA ARG A 945 21.08 -20.25 3.39
C ARG A 945 20.20 -20.90 4.46
N ALA A 946 20.80 -21.60 5.41
CA ALA A 946 20.07 -22.22 6.53
C ALA A 946 19.51 -21.17 7.50
N LEU A 947 20.35 -20.23 7.96
CA LEU A 947 19.99 -19.22 8.96
C LEU A 947 18.95 -18.21 8.45
N LEU A 948 19.14 -17.69 7.24
CA LEU A 948 18.26 -16.71 6.62
C LEU A 948 16.89 -17.31 6.25
N THR A 949 16.81 -18.61 5.97
CA THR A 949 15.52 -19.30 5.76
C THR A 949 14.61 -19.28 7.01
N GLU A 950 15.17 -19.14 8.22
CA GLU A 950 14.40 -18.88 9.43
C GLU A 950 14.18 -17.38 9.65
N LEU A 951 15.22 -16.55 9.49
CA LEU A 951 15.13 -15.10 9.73
C LEU A 951 14.14 -14.41 8.79
N THR A 952 14.10 -14.75 7.50
CA THR A 952 13.12 -14.22 6.54
C THR A 952 11.69 -14.43 7.03
N LYS A 953 11.38 -15.57 7.67
CA LYS A 953 10.04 -15.83 8.25
C LYS A 953 9.79 -14.96 9.47
N LYS A 954 10.76 -14.88 10.39
CA LYS A 954 10.63 -14.08 11.63
C LYS A 954 10.46 -12.59 11.32
N LEU A 955 11.15 -12.06 10.31
CA LEU A 955 10.97 -10.69 9.81
C LEU A 955 9.64 -10.53 9.04
N SER A 956 9.28 -11.47 8.14
CA SER A 956 8.07 -11.36 7.31
C SER A 956 6.75 -11.35 8.09
N TYR A 957 6.72 -11.98 9.27
CA TYR A 957 5.52 -12.03 10.12
C TYR A 957 5.65 -11.21 11.40
N CYS A 958 6.82 -11.18 12.04
CA CYS A 958 7.13 -10.44 13.28
C CYS A 958 6.11 -10.59 14.43
N VAL A 959 5.52 -11.78 14.54
CA VAL A 959 4.56 -12.17 15.60
C VAL A 959 5.06 -13.38 16.39
N LYS A 960 4.36 -13.70 17.48
CA LYS A 960 4.51 -14.98 18.18
C LYS A 960 4.39 -16.16 17.21
N ALA A 961 5.34 -17.09 17.26
CA ALA A 961 5.49 -18.20 16.31
C ALA A 961 4.19 -19.01 16.09
N ASP A 962 3.43 -19.25 17.16
CA ASP A 962 2.10 -19.86 17.19
C ASP A 962 1.08 -19.31 16.17
N LEU A 963 1.19 -18.03 15.78
CA LEU A 963 0.26 -17.37 14.86
C LEU A 963 0.67 -17.50 13.39
N VAL A 964 1.95 -17.78 13.12
CA VAL A 964 2.53 -17.81 11.76
C VAL A 964 1.79 -18.79 10.83
N PRO A 965 1.47 -20.05 11.23
CA PRO A 965 0.74 -20.97 10.37
C PRO A 965 -0.66 -20.50 9.97
N LEU A 966 -1.27 -19.58 10.73
CA LEU A 966 -2.59 -19.03 10.43
C LEU A 966 -2.47 -17.85 9.46
N MET A 967 -1.43 -17.02 9.62
CA MET A 967 -1.14 -15.88 8.74
C MET A 967 -0.62 -16.28 7.35
N GLU A 968 -0.21 -17.54 7.17
CA GLU A 968 0.07 -18.13 5.85
C GLU A 968 -1.20 -18.34 4.98
N ILE A 969 -2.40 -18.19 5.55
CA ILE A 969 -3.66 -18.34 4.83
C ILE A 969 -4.13 -16.96 4.30
N THR A 970 -4.45 -16.90 3.01
CA THR A 970 -4.91 -15.66 2.35
C THR A 970 -6.11 -15.04 3.09
N GLY A 971 -6.00 -13.76 3.46
CA GLY A 971 -7.05 -13.03 4.19
C GLY A 971 -6.98 -13.12 5.71
N VAL A 972 -6.00 -13.84 6.28
CA VAL A 972 -5.78 -13.90 7.73
C VAL A 972 -4.61 -12.98 8.13
N LEU A 973 -4.94 -11.80 8.68
CA LEU A 973 -3.99 -10.86 9.29
C LEU A 973 -3.79 -11.18 10.78
N GLU A 974 -2.78 -10.60 11.44
CA GLU A 974 -2.41 -10.88 12.84
C GLU A 974 -3.61 -10.86 13.80
N SER A 975 -4.43 -9.81 13.77
CA SER A 975 -5.61 -9.68 14.64
C SER A 975 -6.62 -10.82 14.43
N ARG A 976 -6.80 -11.28 13.18
CA ARG A 976 -7.67 -12.41 12.85
C ARG A 976 -7.03 -13.75 13.23
N ALA A 977 -5.71 -13.89 13.10
CA ALA A 977 -4.95 -15.06 13.55
C ALA A 977 -5.05 -15.23 15.07
N LYS A 978 -4.98 -14.14 15.85
CA LYS A 978 -5.23 -14.13 17.31
C LYS A 978 -6.62 -14.66 17.64
N GLN A 979 -7.67 -14.04 17.09
CA GLN A 979 -9.07 -14.48 17.28
C GLN A 979 -9.28 -15.97 16.92
N LEU A 980 -8.66 -16.44 15.83
CA LEU A 980 -8.71 -17.84 15.42
C LEU A 980 -8.02 -18.77 16.41
N TYR A 981 -6.82 -18.42 16.86
CA TYR A 981 -6.03 -19.18 17.81
C TYR A 981 -6.73 -19.26 19.18
N ASP A 982 -7.28 -18.14 19.67
CA ASP A 982 -8.02 -18.02 20.92
C ASP A 982 -9.34 -18.84 20.87
N ALA A 983 -10.00 -18.89 19.70
CA ALA A 983 -11.12 -19.78 19.42
C ALA A 983 -10.73 -21.26 19.18
N GLY A 984 -9.45 -21.63 19.35
CA GLY A 984 -8.95 -23.01 19.27
C GLY A 984 -8.49 -23.49 17.88
N TYR A 985 -8.59 -22.66 16.84
CA TYR A 985 -8.14 -22.97 15.48
C TYR A 985 -6.62 -22.74 15.33
N LYS A 986 -5.82 -23.44 16.15
CA LYS A 986 -4.35 -23.27 16.24
C LYS A 986 -3.54 -23.74 15.03
N THR A 987 -4.16 -24.35 14.02
CA THR A 987 -3.45 -24.92 12.86
C THR A 987 -4.25 -24.79 11.56
N VAL A 988 -3.56 -24.84 10.42
CA VAL A 988 -4.19 -24.87 9.08
C VAL A 988 -5.12 -26.09 8.93
N THR A 989 -4.82 -27.23 9.58
CA THR A 989 -5.70 -28.41 9.54
C THR A 989 -6.97 -28.22 10.35
N HIS A 990 -6.95 -27.47 11.47
CA HIS A 990 -8.18 -27.09 12.17
C HIS A 990 -9.05 -26.18 11.30
N LEU A 991 -8.45 -25.24 10.57
CA LEU A 991 -9.15 -24.34 9.65
C LEU A 991 -9.69 -25.03 8.41
N ALA A 992 -8.93 -25.92 7.78
CA ALA A 992 -9.38 -26.68 6.61
C ALA A 992 -10.55 -27.63 6.97
N ASN A 993 -10.61 -28.11 8.21
CA ASN A 993 -11.70 -28.95 8.70
C ASN A 993 -12.80 -28.16 9.44
N ALA A 994 -12.77 -26.82 9.39
CA ALA A 994 -13.82 -25.98 9.98
C ALA A 994 -15.03 -25.85 9.04
N ASP A 995 -16.21 -25.76 9.64
CA ASP A 995 -17.43 -25.30 8.96
C ASP A 995 -17.44 -23.76 8.95
N PRO A 996 -17.51 -23.10 7.77
CA PRO A 996 -17.69 -21.65 7.68
C PRO A 996 -18.82 -21.09 8.54
N GLU A 997 -19.93 -21.81 8.72
CA GLU A 997 -21.07 -21.33 9.53
C GLU A 997 -20.76 -21.34 11.04
N VAL A 998 -19.87 -22.24 11.49
CA VAL A 998 -19.37 -22.24 12.88
C VAL A 998 -18.37 -21.10 13.08
N LEU A 999 -17.46 -20.87 12.13
CA LEU A 999 -16.48 -19.77 12.20
C LEU A 999 -17.15 -18.41 12.39
N ILE A 1000 -18.23 -18.12 11.64
CA ILE A 1000 -19.02 -16.88 11.77
C ILE A 1000 -19.59 -16.69 13.17
N ARG A 1001 -19.97 -17.79 13.85
CA ARG A 1001 -20.56 -17.77 15.21
C ARG A 1001 -19.51 -17.68 16.32
N THR A 1002 -18.28 -18.14 16.07
CA THR A 1002 -17.19 -18.12 17.05
C THR A 1002 -16.28 -16.90 16.96
N ILE A 1003 -16.31 -16.15 15.85
CA ILE A 1003 -15.33 -15.10 15.54
C ILE A 1003 -16.06 -13.78 15.24
N ASN A 1004 -15.86 -12.78 16.11
CA ASN A 1004 -16.49 -11.48 16.00
C ASN A 1004 -16.20 -10.81 14.64
N HIS A 1005 -17.24 -10.24 14.03
CA HIS A 1005 -17.16 -9.51 12.76
C HIS A 1005 -16.48 -10.32 11.62
N LEU A 1006 -16.78 -11.63 11.51
CA LEU A 1006 -16.36 -12.45 10.37
C LEU A 1006 -17.52 -12.67 9.40
N SER A 1007 -17.42 -12.17 8.17
CA SER A 1007 -18.47 -12.35 7.16
C SER A 1007 -18.50 -13.77 6.59
N ARG A 1008 -19.68 -14.20 6.11
CA ARG A 1008 -19.88 -15.48 5.42
C ARG A 1008 -19.02 -15.66 4.16
N ARG A 1009 -18.58 -14.55 3.54
CA ARG A 1009 -17.64 -14.56 2.40
C ARG A 1009 -16.22 -14.88 2.89
N GLN A 1010 -15.71 -14.13 3.87
CA GLN A 1010 -14.39 -14.35 4.48
C GLN A 1010 -14.26 -15.74 5.11
N ALA A 1011 -15.27 -16.21 5.84
CA ALA A 1011 -15.26 -17.54 6.46
C ALA A 1011 -15.10 -18.67 5.41
N LYS A 1012 -15.78 -18.56 4.26
CA LYS A 1012 -15.61 -19.50 3.15
C LYS A 1012 -14.22 -19.41 2.52
N GLN A 1013 -13.73 -18.19 2.28
CA GLN A 1013 -12.41 -17.94 1.70
C GLN A 1013 -11.27 -18.50 2.57
N ILE A 1014 -11.31 -18.30 3.89
CA ILE A 1014 -10.30 -18.82 4.82
C ILE A 1014 -10.30 -20.36 4.79
N VAL A 1015 -11.48 -21.01 4.78
CA VAL A 1015 -11.60 -22.48 4.73
C VAL A 1015 -11.18 -23.05 3.37
N SER A 1016 -11.50 -22.40 2.25
CA SER A 1016 -11.02 -22.85 0.93
C SER A 1016 -9.52 -22.69 0.81
N SER A 1017 -8.97 -21.53 1.18
CA SER A 1017 -7.53 -21.29 1.10
C SER A 1017 -6.71 -22.17 2.06
N ALA A 1018 -7.25 -22.53 3.23
CA ALA A 1018 -6.65 -23.54 4.11
C ALA A 1018 -6.61 -24.94 3.45
N LYS A 1019 -7.67 -25.34 2.74
CA LYS A 1019 -7.70 -26.61 1.98
C LYS A 1019 -6.72 -26.59 0.80
N ASP A 1020 -6.69 -25.49 0.05
CA ASP A 1020 -5.76 -25.33 -1.07
C ASP A 1020 -4.30 -25.35 -0.58
N PHE A 1021 -3.98 -24.64 0.51
CA PHE A 1021 -2.65 -24.63 1.14
C PHE A 1021 -2.19 -26.03 1.57
N LEU A 1022 -3.08 -26.84 2.14
CA LEU A 1022 -2.77 -28.23 2.48
C LEU A 1022 -2.60 -29.11 1.23
N SER A 1023 -3.40 -28.93 0.17
CA SER A 1023 -3.27 -29.71 -1.07
C SER A 1023 -2.00 -29.40 -1.86
N ILE A 1024 -1.52 -28.15 -1.81
CA ILE A 1024 -0.21 -27.73 -2.33
C ILE A 1024 0.93 -28.37 -1.52
N GLY A 1025 0.71 -28.57 -0.21
CA GLY A 1025 1.75 -28.82 0.77
C GLY A 1025 2.54 -27.52 0.96
N GLY A 1026 2.15 -26.75 1.99
CA GLY A 1026 2.58 -25.37 2.25
C GLY A 1026 4.07 -25.07 2.02
N PRO A 1027 4.41 -23.84 1.60
CA PRO A 1027 5.63 -23.50 0.84
C PRO A 1027 6.93 -24.06 1.45
N TRP A 1028 7.05 -24.05 2.77
CA TRP A 1028 8.24 -24.48 3.50
C TRP A 1028 8.36 -26.00 3.72
N ARG A 1029 7.27 -26.78 3.63
CA ARG A 1029 7.31 -28.24 3.88
C ARG A 1029 8.10 -29.04 2.85
N ARG A 1030 8.60 -28.41 1.78
CA ARG A 1030 9.50 -29.01 0.77
C ARG A 1030 10.85 -28.26 0.64
N MET A 1031 11.23 -27.48 1.64
CA MET A 1031 12.57 -26.88 1.76
C MET A 1031 13.54 -27.69 2.65
N ALA A 1032 13.11 -28.87 3.13
CA ALA A 1032 14.09 -29.90 3.50
C ALA A 1032 14.92 -30.24 2.24
N PRO A 1033 16.25 -30.45 2.37
CA PRO A 1033 17.09 -30.70 1.20
C PRO A 1033 16.58 -31.93 0.44
N GLN A 1034 16.50 -31.81 -0.89
CA GLN A 1034 16.23 -32.97 -1.73
C GLN A 1034 17.30 -34.02 -1.42
N ARG A 1035 16.90 -35.24 -1.07
CA ARG A 1035 17.83 -36.37 -1.02
C ARG A 1035 18.49 -36.46 -2.39
N VAL A 1036 19.82 -36.36 -2.43
CA VAL A 1036 20.60 -36.50 -3.66
C VAL A 1036 20.12 -37.76 -4.39
N PRO A 1037 19.72 -37.67 -5.67
CA PRO A 1037 19.28 -38.85 -6.40
C PRO A 1037 20.44 -39.85 -6.43
N GLN A 1038 20.27 -40.99 -5.76
CA GLN A 1038 21.25 -42.07 -5.84
C GLN A 1038 21.31 -42.51 -7.30
N LYS A 1039 22.38 -42.11 -8.00
CA LYS A 1039 22.72 -42.67 -9.30
C LYS A 1039 22.82 -44.19 -9.11
N ALA A 1040 21.93 -44.93 -9.77
CA ALA A 1040 21.97 -46.38 -9.78
C ALA A 1040 23.31 -46.81 -10.40
N LYS A 1041 24.26 -47.21 -9.54
CA LYS A 1041 25.50 -47.86 -9.98
C LYS A 1041 25.16 -49.29 -10.40
N SER A 1042 24.71 -49.46 -11.65
CA SER A 1042 24.70 -50.74 -12.34
C SER A 1042 26.15 -51.16 -12.65
N GLY A 1043 26.91 -51.47 -11.61
CA GLY A 1043 28.30 -51.93 -11.71
C GLY A 1043 28.33 -53.38 -12.16
N ILE A 1044 28.51 -53.59 -13.47
CA ILE A 1044 28.85 -54.91 -14.01
C ILE A 1044 30.30 -55.20 -13.60
N LEU A 1045 30.49 -56.25 -12.80
CA LEU A 1045 31.80 -56.79 -12.46
C LEU A 1045 32.34 -57.60 -13.64
N PRO A 1046 33.59 -57.37 -14.10
CA PRO A 1046 34.27 -58.30 -14.97
C PRO A 1046 34.68 -59.56 -14.16
N PRO A 1047 34.68 -60.75 -14.77
CA PRO A 1047 35.18 -61.95 -14.11
C PRO A 1047 36.71 -61.91 -13.93
N SER A 1048 37.18 -62.49 -12.83
CA SER A 1048 38.62 -62.69 -12.58
C SER A 1048 39.18 -63.75 -13.54
N ALA A 1049 40.22 -63.39 -14.30
CA ALA A 1049 41.03 -64.38 -15.00
C ALA A 1049 41.91 -65.14 -13.99
N GLY A 1050 41.93 -66.47 -14.11
CA GLY A 1050 42.99 -67.34 -13.60
C GLY A 1050 43.55 -68.10 -14.80
N GLY A 1051 44.87 -68.06 -14.97
CA GLY A 1051 45.57 -68.41 -16.21
C GLY A 1051 46.55 -67.31 -16.56
#